data_AF-A0A8H8R690-F1
#
_entry.id   AF-A0A8H8R690-F1
#
_cell.length_a   1.000
_cell.length_b   1.000
_cell.length_c   1.000
_cell.angle_alpha   90.00
_cell.angle_beta   90.00
_cell.angle_gamma   90.00
#
_symmetry.space_group_name_H-M   'P 1'
#
loop_
_entity.id
_entity.type
_entity.pdbx_description
1 polymer ?
#
loop_
_entity_poly.entity_id
_entity_poly.type
_entity_poly.pdbx_seq_one_letter_code
_entity_poly.pdbx_strand_id
1 'polypeptide(L)'
;MVNTYILPIDASSGSQLFDHWWQWVLIGAALTSITIGSTYIAFTLLKKCYQHFSIGNQASDVLPAEVASHLQKYTASRSQLTLEKSDKLKPKSLGIYLGHFDEKISADQEKILSDKDAIIIDPLGRNVVAALAQRPHNQQQHKSQSVIGRLDIGEILHMPIATKQSGDLLISGIDQLMTLIATRFQDYEGRSTGFTGVLLAGWEAISNKVLHALIDALSVFDLEVYLETSAPNFLHDSNVLDCDAISGLVIRNCLILENGERRDCFGLESLRTTLKAFVSQACLRDFTVLIWDTLGDGVVPSSAVLKRTFTWCSFYNAVPWIGPHSALVDASIEVVPFEPLSAFDWLKEPRVMELHDQWKSKRAVQYSDQYHCINEQLENLLPTLKDVEMGSLCTRHDLTAAPEATASDLGDSEWFILRDAELRDPLCVPTRGCSSLDGLGCCPLGVDVTEDDFRDIIFSQRNLRKLELLDAVGPPELRKYGEKLGRFIAETDFWTESTNLGASCSSKSIETLAMELSQTLDDSCGNVQVFLGLHSGFQKKGRKQFWAVYHQSQNTTDIYISKSSHDILSVLLHAFLSSEGLTRDQCLAAEISFGQWQDTLVSPHDLPPRMIQDISLLTPDENILLLQRLSLAPKSNNEEIPRRVTSAATEALIDVPSLSQLRALNTIGYISGDINAEELVKTRLQWHCKSERSHPDLPAAMSLFQEVEGTVLRALKTRNRNNLNAIVEALELSLQHSNPDAIGDIFALSAFCTMRRAAFEEVYIEVTDRNPLFNDQPDQAAAFAELFALGSRCEAYFDITPSQFGQLLFKKFRNYYGESRYQPPTIMDTSEALDSAYSEARMDVDQNQKAMGMPTYQRFTFLSVFAIPALIDILMLTTTGHGLYLSGKMSYQEQHSATVALMVSLLLSGAIGTWITCGGTYYLASMAFSAMNYFVVTRLLGGFAFTLIAGLIGFIAFFCTSGSHAAIVFFLYLVALTTYLCLLAALANYQFTGSGFQSGRVIIIACIPILFISPLVSIFISHSDVTIYLTVIYVFIFMLFLGVRRTGSRWTTWYQKIALIDDAALRSWHMNTISPREREDIQKMTDPSVLKLARGSLQQIVLLELRKSAFAKGNTDPMVSKLVKSYESTIFLMVMCTVLLSDKFLTKLGLVLPIYWCSEAYNVQFVME
;
A
#
# COMPACT_ATOMS: atom_id res chain seq x y z
N MET A 1 58.76 -6.02 -28.05
CA MET A 1 58.36 -5.00 -27.06
C MET A 1 59.36 -3.86 -27.13
N VAL A 2 58.97 -2.75 -27.75
CA VAL A 2 59.71 -1.48 -27.64
C VAL A 2 59.32 -0.90 -26.28
N ASN A 3 60.23 -0.96 -25.31
CA ASN A 3 60.05 -0.36 -23.99
C ASN A 3 59.99 1.16 -24.15
N THR A 4 58.78 1.72 -24.13
CA THR A 4 58.55 3.16 -23.96
C THR A 4 58.08 3.37 -22.52
N TYR A 5 59.03 3.58 -21.62
CA TYR A 5 58.74 4.11 -20.28
C TYR A 5 58.28 5.56 -20.44
N ILE A 6 57.03 5.85 -20.10
CA ILE A 6 56.59 7.22 -19.82
C ILE A 6 57.17 7.54 -18.44
N LEU A 7 58.23 8.34 -18.39
CA LEU A 7 58.84 8.80 -17.13
C LEU A 7 57.84 9.72 -16.39
N PRO A 8 57.62 9.53 -15.08
CA PRO A 8 56.82 10.45 -14.27
C PRO A 8 57.52 11.80 -14.16
N ILE A 9 56.75 12.89 -14.19
CA ILE A 9 57.26 14.26 -14.05
C ILE A 9 57.62 14.48 -12.57
N ASP A 10 58.90 14.37 -12.22
CA ASP A 10 59.41 14.82 -10.92
C ASP A 10 59.60 16.35 -10.96
N ALA A 11 58.88 17.08 -10.10
CA ALA A 11 58.90 18.54 -10.03
C ALA A 11 60.25 19.14 -9.56
N SER A 12 61.25 18.29 -9.26
CA SER A 12 62.59 18.70 -8.81
C SER A 12 63.51 19.16 -9.94
N SER A 13 63.14 18.96 -11.22
CA SER A 13 63.93 19.47 -12.35
C SER A 13 63.06 20.12 -13.43
N GLY A 14 62.93 21.45 -13.36
CA GLY A 14 62.15 22.25 -14.31
C GLY A 14 62.63 22.18 -15.77
N SER A 15 63.79 21.57 -16.04
CA SER A 15 64.33 21.37 -17.38
C SER A 15 63.77 20.16 -18.13
N GLN A 16 63.01 19.26 -17.48
CA GLN A 16 62.45 18.05 -18.13
C GLN A 16 61.00 18.20 -18.61
N LEU A 17 60.38 19.37 -18.41
CA LEU A 17 58.97 19.64 -18.73
C LEU A 17 58.69 19.84 -20.24
N PHE A 18 59.73 19.86 -21.09
CA PHE A 18 59.62 20.17 -22.52
C PHE A 18 60.21 19.10 -23.45
N ASP A 19 60.62 17.95 -22.93
CA ASP A 19 61.42 16.98 -23.68
C ASP A 19 60.61 16.11 -24.65
N HIS A 20 59.29 15.95 -24.46
CA HIS A 20 58.51 14.98 -25.24
C HIS A 20 57.29 15.59 -25.95
N TRP A 21 57.04 15.15 -27.19
CA TRP A 21 55.99 15.68 -28.07
C TRP A 21 54.57 15.56 -27.50
N TRP A 22 54.30 14.55 -26.66
CA TRP A 22 52.99 14.37 -26.03
C TRP A 22 52.71 15.40 -24.92
N GLN A 23 53.75 15.98 -24.30
CA GLN A 23 53.59 17.05 -23.31
C GLN A 23 53.11 18.35 -23.98
N TRP A 24 53.60 18.65 -25.18
CA TRP A 24 53.10 19.76 -26.01
C TRP A 24 51.63 19.59 -26.40
N VAL A 25 51.23 18.37 -26.73
CA VAL A 25 49.83 18.03 -27.03
C VAL A 25 48.96 18.24 -25.78
N LEU A 26 49.44 17.87 -24.60
CA LEU A 26 48.71 17.99 -23.33
C LEU A 26 48.53 19.46 -22.90
N ILE A 27 49.58 20.28 -23.05
CA ILE A 27 49.50 21.74 -22.86
C ILE A 27 48.55 22.35 -23.89
N GLY A 28 48.64 21.92 -25.15
CA GLY A 28 47.74 22.37 -26.23
C GLY A 28 46.27 22.05 -25.93
N ALA A 29 45.99 20.84 -25.45
CA ALA A 29 44.67 20.38 -25.05
C ALA A 29 44.13 21.16 -23.84
N ALA A 30 44.98 21.43 -22.84
CA ALA A 30 44.62 22.26 -21.69
C ALA A 30 44.24 23.68 -22.14
N LEU A 31 45.05 24.30 -23.01
CA LEU A 31 44.80 25.65 -23.53
C LEU A 31 43.52 25.72 -24.38
N THR A 32 43.26 24.69 -25.21
CA THR A 32 42.01 24.59 -25.99
C THR A 32 40.80 24.40 -25.10
N SER A 33 40.90 23.60 -24.03
CA SER A 33 39.79 23.44 -23.07
C SER A 33 39.44 24.74 -22.35
N ILE A 34 40.46 25.51 -21.95
CA ILE A 34 40.28 26.80 -21.26
C ILE A 34 39.64 27.82 -22.21
N THR A 35 40.08 27.86 -23.47
CA THR A 35 39.54 28.79 -24.46
C THR A 35 38.10 28.45 -24.87
N ILE A 36 37.78 27.17 -25.06
CA ILE A 36 36.41 26.70 -25.33
C ILE A 36 35.48 26.97 -24.12
N GLY A 37 35.95 26.68 -22.91
CA GLY A 37 35.19 26.96 -21.68
C GLY A 37 34.90 28.46 -21.51
N SER A 38 35.91 29.31 -21.76
CA SER A 38 35.77 30.76 -21.67
C SER A 38 34.80 31.33 -22.71
N THR A 39 34.85 30.83 -23.96
CA THR A 39 33.93 31.24 -25.02
C THR A 39 32.48 30.78 -24.77
N TYR A 40 32.28 29.59 -24.22
CA TYR A 40 30.95 29.11 -23.83
C TYR A 40 30.31 29.98 -22.73
N ILE A 41 31.09 30.37 -21.72
CA ILE A 41 30.64 31.28 -20.64
C ILE A 41 30.25 32.64 -21.22
N ALA A 42 31.05 33.20 -22.14
CA ALA A 42 30.74 34.46 -22.81
C ALA A 42 29.45 34.38 -23.64
N PHE A 43 29.25 33.29 -24.39
CA PHE A 43 28.04 33.07 -25.19
C PHE A 43 26.77 32.96 -24.32
N THR A 44 26.83 32.24 -23.20
CA THR A 44 25.68 32.08 -22.30
C THR A 44 25.30 33.39 -21.60
N LEU A 45 26.28 34.22 -21.24
CA LEU A 45 26.03 35.57 -20.72
C LEU A 45 25.34 36.47 -21.77
N LEU A 46 25.83 36.45 -23.01
CA LEU A 46 25.23 37.21 -24.12
C LEU A 46 23.79 36.78 -24.41
N LYS A 47 23.51 35.47 -24.42
CA LYS A 47 22.16 34.94 -24.62
C LYS A 47 21.20 35.36 -23.52
N LYS A 48 21.64 35.34 -22.25
CA LYS A 48 20.83 35.80 -21.11
C LYS A 48 20.53 37.30 -21.20
N CYS A 49 21.50 38.12 -21.60
CA CYS A 49 21.27 39.56 -21.85
C CYS A 49 20.25 39.77 -22.98
N TYR A 50 20.38 39.05 -24.10
CA TYR A 50 19.44 39.16 -25.23
C TYR A 50 18.01 38.76 -24.84
N GLN A 51 17.85 37.66 -24.09
CA GLN A 51 16.55 37.22 -23.60
C GLN A 51 15.93 38.23 -22.62
N HIS A 52 16.74 38.87 -21.77
CA HIS A 52 16.24 39.89 -20.85
C HIS A 52 15.72 41.14 -21.59
N PHE A 53 16.35 41.53 -22.69
CA PHE A 53 15.88 42.63 -23.55
C PHE A 53 14.68 42.25 -24.44
N SER A 54 14.54 40.98 -24.83
CA SER A 54 13.46 40.50 -25.71
C SER A 54 12.11 40.31 -25.01
N ILE A 55 12.06 40.23 -23.68
CA ILE A 55 10.82 39.99 -22.91
C ILE A 55 9.88 41.22 -22.94
N GLY A 56 10.37 42.40 -23.36
CA GLY A 56 9.52 43.58 -23.53
C GLY A 56 8.60 43.59 -24.77
N ASN A 57 8.75 42.65 -25.71
CA ASN A 57 8.13 42.72 -27.05
C ASN A 57 7.37 41.46 -27.51
N GLN A 58 7.05 40.50 -26.64
CA GLN A 58 6.15 39.41 -27.03
C GLN A 58 4.70 39.89 -27.02
N ALA A 59 4.14 39.95 -28.22
CA ALA A 59 2.80 40.43 -28.54
C ALA A 59 1.73 39.76 -27.67
N SER A 60 1.08 40.56 -26.86
CA SER A 60 -0.17 40.25 -26.18
C SER A 60 -1.31 40.09 -27.20
N ASP A 61 -2.05 38.98 -27.15
CA ASP A 61 -3.31 38.80 -27.86
C ASP A 61 -4.32 39.87 -27.41
N VAL A 62 -4.56 40.87 -28.27
CA VAL A 62 -5.52 41.95 -28.07
C VAL A 62 -6.88 41.53 -28.64
N LEU A 63 -7.95 41.76 -27.89
CA LEU A 63 -9.33 41.56 -28.36
C LEU A 63 -9.60 42.46 -29.58
N PRO A 64 -10.03 41.94 -30.74
CA PRO A 64 -10.35 42.77 -31.90
C PRO A 64 -11.47 43.77 -31.57
N ALA A 65 -11.20 45.07 -31.76
CA ALA A 65 -12.11 46.15 -31.38
C ALA A 65 -13.48 46.06 -32.09
N GLU A 66 -13.52 45.55 -33.33
CA GLU A 66 -14.76 45.36 -34.09
C GLU A 66 -15.70 44.34 -33.42
N VAL A 67 -15.18 43.20 -32.96
CA VAL A 67 -15.96 42.15 -32.29
C VAL A 67 -16.49 42.63 -30.94
N ALA A 68 -15.66 43.35 -30.16
CA ALA A 68 -16.06 43.94 -28.89
C ALA A 68 -17.21 44.95 -29.05
N SER A 69 -17.14 45.81 -30.07
CA SER A 69 -18.20 46.78 -30.38
C SER A 69 -19.50 46.13 -30.85
N HIS A 70 -19.42 44.95 -31.49
CA HIS A 70 -20.58 44.21 -31.98
C HIS A 70 -21.36 43.55 -30.84
N LEU A 71 -20.66 42.85 -29.94
CA LEU A 71 -21.27 42.18 -28.78
C LEU A 71 -21.91 43.18 -27.81
N GLN A 72 -21.34 44.38 -27.67
CA GLN A 72 -21.92 45.46 -26.86
C GLN A 72 -23.34 45.87 -27.30
N LYS A 73 -23.73 45.67 -28.57
CA LYS A 73 -25.10 45.97 -29.05
C LYS A 73 -26.16 45.12 -28.34
N TYR A 74 -25.83 43.87 -28.02
CA TYR A 74 -26.74 42.93 -27.36
C TYR A 74 -26.83 43.19 -25.85
N THR A 75 -25.73 43.63 -25.23
CA THR A 75 -25.69 43.99 -23.80
C THR A 75 -26.36 45.33 -23.50
N ALA A 76 -26.25 46.33 -24.38
CA ALA A 76 -26.81 47.66 -24.17
C ALA A 76 -28.34 47.72 -24.31
N SER A 77 -28.96 46.77 -25.01
CA SER A 77 -30.38 46.84 -25.40
C SER A 77 -31.39 46.40 -24.32
N ARG A 78 -30.95 45.89 -23.14
CA ARG A 78 -31.87 45.28 -22.14
C ARG A 78 -31.59 45.61 -20.66
N SER A 79 -30.75 46.62 -20.38
CA SER A 79 -30.17 46.92 -19.06
C SER A 79 -31.11 47.46 -17.94
N GLN A 80 -32.42 47.20 -17.97
CA GLN A 80 -33.38 47.80 -17.01
C GLN A 80 -34.27 46.84 -16.18
N LEU A 81 -34.05 45.53 -16.21
CA LEU A 81 -34.83 44.60 -15.37
C LEU A 81 -33.90 43.74 -14.50
N THR A 82 -33.49 44.29 -13.35
CA THR A 82 -32.93 43.48 -12.25
C THR A 82 -34.07 42.74 -11.56
N LEU A 83 -34.30 41.49 -11.98
CA LEU A 83 -35.11 40.53 -11.24
C LEU A 83 -34.23 39.86 -10.16
N GLU A 84 -34.77 39.65 -8.97
CA GLU A 84 -34.06 39.01 -7.84
C GLU A 84 -33.58 37.59 -8.23
N LYS A 85 -32.27 37.31 -8.11
CA LYS A 85 -31.71 35.96 -8.23
C LYS A 85 -32.35 35.08 -7.15
N SER A 86 -33.18 34.11 -7.56
CA SER A 86 -33.71 33.06 -6.68
C SER A 86 -32.58 32.35 -5.93
N ASP A 87 -32.79 31.97 -4.67
CA ASP A 87 -31.94 31.03 -3.95
C ASP A 87 -31.91 29.69 -4.72
N LYS A 88 -30.77 29.34 -5.28
CA LYS A 88 -30.59 28.19 -6.20
C LYS A 88 -29.95 27.03 -5.46
N LEU A 89 -30.57 25.84 -5.50
CA LEU A 89 -29.96 24.61 -5.01
C LEU A 89 -29.06 23.99 -6.09
N LYS A 90 -27.88 23.50 -5.71
CA LYS A 90 -27.01 22.70 -6.59
C LYS A 90 -27.72 21.40 -7.01
N PRO A 91 -27.68 21.02 -8.30
CA PRO A 91 -28.31 19.80 -8.77
C PRO A 91 -27.62 18.57 -8.14
N LYS A 92 -28.40 17.56 -7.74
CA LYS A 92 -27.86 16.29 -7.21
C LYS A 92 -27.90 15.16 -8.23
N SER A 93 -28.68 15.33 -9.29
CA SER A 93 -28.91 14.31 -10.31
C SER A 93 -28.91 14.94 -11.70
N LEU A 94 -28.30 14.23 -12.65
CA LEU A 94 -28.14 14.65 -14.04
C LEU A 94 -28.89 13.69 -14.97
N GLY A 95 -29.57 14.23 -15.97
CA GLY A 95 -30.10 13.53 -17.13
C GLY A 95 -29.52 14.11 -18.42
N ILE A 96 -29.30 13.27 -19.43
CA ILE A 96 -28.82 13.71 -20.74
C ILE A 96 -29.69 13.02 -21.79
N TYR A 97 -30.30 13.79 -22.66
CA TYR A 97 -31.14 13.29 -23.74
C TYR A 97 -31.07 14.22 -24.95
N LEU A 98 -30.46 13.75 -26.03
CA LEU A 98 -30.26 14.49 -27.29
C LEU A 98 -31.17 13.97 -28.42
N GLY A 99 -32.13 13.10 -28.09
CA GLY A 99 -33.12 12.57 -29.03
C GLY A 99 -34.29 13.53 -29.31
N HIS A 100 -35.24 13.03 -30.10
CA HIS A 100 -36.46 13.78 -30.45
C HIS A 100 -37.60 13.42 -29.49
N PHE A 101 -38.55 14.33 -29.31
CA PHE A 101 -39.77 14.06 -28.55
C PHE A 101 -40.93 13.75 -29.50
N ASP A 102 -41.76 12.80 -29.10
CA ASP A 102 -42.99 12.47 -29.82
C ASP A 102 -44.05 13.57 -29.63
N GLU A 103 -45.02 13.69 -30.55
CA GLU A 103 -46.13 14.67 -30.42
C GLU A 103 -46.96 14.47 -29.15
N LYS A 104 -47.00 13.23 -28.64
CA LYS A 104 -47.46 12.89 -27.29
C LYS A 104 -46.29 12.25 -26.56
N ILE A 105 -45.88 12.87 -25.46
CA ILE A 105 -44.74 12.42 -24.64
C ILE A 105 -45.01 10.99 -24.15
N SER A 106 -44.10 10.06 -24.47
CA SER A 106 -44.10 8.69 -23.94
C SER A 106 -43.83 8.69 -22.43
N ALA A 107 -44.29 7.66 -21.70
CA ALA A 107 -44.03 7.53 -20.27
C ALA A 107 -42.52 7.56 -19.93
N ASP A 108 -41.68 7.00 -20.80
CA ASP A 108 -40.22 7.00 -20.63
C ASP A 108 -39.62 8.40 -20.85
N GLN A 109 -40.13 9.16 -21.81
CA GLN A 109 -39.74 10.55 -22.07
C GLN A 109 -40.20 11.49 -20.94
N GLU A 110 -41.39 11.25 -20.38
CA GLU A 110 -41.91 12.00 -19.21
C GLU A 110 -41.06 11.75 -17.97
N LYS A 111 -40.64 10.49 -17.76
CA LYS A 111 -39.73 10.11 -16.67
C LYS A 111 -38.39 10.84 -16.75
N ILE A 112 -37.79 10.93 -17.94
CA ILE A 112 -36.54 11.67 -18.17
C ILE A 112 -36.70 13.16 -17.79
N LEU A 113 -37.83 13.76 -18.17
CA LEU A 113 -38.11 15.17 -17.88
C LEU A 113 -38.47 15.45 -16.42
N SER A 114 -38.88 14.46 -15.63
CA SER A 114 -39.40 14.67 -14.26
C SER A 114 -38.50 14.13 -13.14
N ASP A 115 -37.69 13.09 -13.39
CA ASP A 115 -36.92 12.41 -12.34
C ASP A 115 -35.61 13.11 -11.93
N LYS A 116 -35.08 14.03 -12.76
CA LYS A 116 -33.72 14.59 -12.62
C LYS A 116 -33.73 16.07 -12.25
N ASP A 117 -32.76 16.50 -11.44
CA ASP A 117 -32.63 17.91 -11.01
C ASP A 117 -32.00 18.80 -12.08
N ALA A 118 -31.09 18.24 -12.89
CA ALA A 118 -30.52 18.87 -14.08
C ALA A 118 -30.72 17.97 -15.29
N ILE A 119 -31.11 18.55 -16.44
CA ILE A 119 -31.20 17.81 -17.71
C ILE A 119 -30.56 18.59 -18.85
N ILE A 120 -29.72 17.90 -19.64
CA ILE A 120 -29.11 18.44 -20.86
C ILE A 120 -29.89 17.92 -22.07
N ILE A 121 -30.39 18.83 -22.91
CA ILE A 121 -31.21 18.53 -24.09
C ILE A 121 -30.68 19.28 -25.32
N ASP A 122 -30.83 18.71 -26.51
CA ASP A 122 -30.59 19.42 -27.76
C ASP A 122 -31.78 20.36 -28.11
N PRO A 123 -31.62 21.69 -28.07
CA PRO A 123 -32.69 22.63 -28.41
C PRO A 123 -33.05 22.64 -29.91
N LEU A 124 -32.19 22.09 -30.78
CA LEU A 124 -32.44 21.96 -32.21
C LEU A 124 -33.28 20.70 -32.54
N GLY A 125 -33.47 19.82 -31.56
CA GLY A 125 -34.25 18.59 -31.69
C GLY A 125 -35.73 18.82 -32.04
N ARG A 126 -36.33 17.88 -32.76
CA ARG A 126 -37.74 17.94 -33.15
C ARG A 126 -38.64 17.88 -31.91
N ASN A 127 -39.63 18.77 -31.84
CA ASN A 127 -40.66 18.88 -30.80
C ASN A 127 -40.18 19.14 -29.35
N VAL A 128 -38.90 19.47 -29.13
CA VAL A 128 -38.34 19.70 -27.77
C VAL A 128 -39.02 20.86 -27.04
N VAL A 129 -39.15 22.02 -27.70
CA VAL A 129 -39.78 23.22 -27.10
C VAL A 129 -41.26 22.97 -26.77
N ALA A 130 -41.96 22.20 -27.62
CA ALA A 130 -43.35 21.83 -27.39
C ALA A 130 -43.49 20.85 -26.22
N ALA A 131 -42.55 19.90 -26.07
CA ALA A 131 -42.54 18.95 -24.96
C ALA A 131 -42.28 19.65 -23.61
N LEU A 132 -41.37 20.63 -23.56
CA LEU A 132 -41.12 21.43 -22.35
C LEU A 132 -42.35 22.25 -21.93
N ALA A 133 -43.12 22.78 -22.89
CA ALA A 133 -44.34 23.53 -22.62
C ALA A 133 -45.51 22.66 -22.12
N GLN A 134 -45.50 21.35 -22.39
CA GLN A 134 -46.53 20.41 -21.97
C GLN A 134 -46.33 19.84 -20.54
N ARG A 135 -45.30 20.28 -19.80
CA ARG A 135 -45.05 19.82 -18.43
C ARG A 135 -46.24 20.14 -17.50
N PRO A 136 -46.68 19.20 -16.65
CA PRO A 136 -47.77 19.45 -15.71
C PRO A 136 -47.38 20.50 -14.66
N HIS A 137 -48.13 21.61 -14.63
CA HIS A 137 -47.96 22.75 -13.71
C HIS A 137 -48.12 22.43 -12.20
N ASN A 138 -48.46 21.20 -11.82
CA ASN A 138 -48.89 20.85 -10.45
C ASN A 138 -47.76 20.55 -9.44
N GLN A 139 -46.47 20.66 -9.81
CA GLN A 139 -45.34 20.41 -8.91
C GLN A 139 -44.48 21.65 -8.61
N GLN A 140 -44.99 22.86 -8.83
CA GLN A 140 -44.27 24.12 -8.59
C GLN A 140 -43.95 24.45 -7.12
N GLN A 141 -44.24 23.59 -6.15
CA GLN A 141 -44.02 23.94 -4.73
C GLN A 141 -42.69 23.49 -4.11
N HIS A 142 -41.85 22.61 -4.69
CA HIS A 142 -40.62 22.22 -3.97
C HIS A 142 -39.32 21.83 -4.73
N LYS A 143 -39.22 21.82 -6.06
CA LYS A 143 -37.92 21.56 -6.74
C LYS A 143 -37.73 22.37 -8.02
N SER A 144 -36.78 23.31 -8.01
CA SER A 144 -36.35 24.06 -9.19
C SER A 144 -35.46 23.16 -10.06
N GLN A 145 -36.05 22.48 -11.07
CA GLN A 145 -35.27 21.71 -12.05
C GLN A 145 -34.55 22.65 -13.03
N SER A 146 -33.28 22.37 -13.30
CA SER A 146 -32.47 23.06 -14.31
C SER A 146 -32.53 22.34 -15.66
N VAL A 147 -32.92 23.06 -16.71
CA VAL A 147 -32.99 22.54 -18.09
C VAL A 147 -31.96 23.28 -18.93
N ILE A 148 -30.97 22.55 -19.44
CA ILE A 148 -29.78 23.08 -20.11
C ILE A 148 -29.83 22.70 -21.59
N GLY A 149 -29.83 23.70 -22.48
CA GLY A 149 -29.76 23.47 -23.92
C GLY A 149 -28.31 23.36 -24.41
N ARG A 150 -27.92 22.23 -25.04
CA ARG A 150 -26.57 22.06 -25.62
C ARG A 150 -26.49 22.68 -27.00
N LEU A 151 -25.55 23.62 -27.20
CA LEU A 151 -25.25 24.25 -28.49
C LEU A 151 -23.80 24.00 -28.86
N ASP A 152 -23.56 23.41 -30.03
CA ASP A 152 -22.21 23.19 -30.55
C ASP A 152 -21.77 24.37 -31.41
N ILE A 153 -20.90 25.21 -30.86
CA ILE A 153 -20.36 26.39 -31.54
C ILE A 153 -19.52 25.99 -32.75
N GLY A 154 -18.78 24.88 -32.66
CA GLY A 154 -17.93 24.40 -33.76
C GLY A 154 -18.76 24.03 -34.99
N GLU A 155 -19.86 23.30 -34.77
CA GLU A 155 -20.79 22.94 -35.85
C GLU A 155 -21.54 24.15 -36.41
N ILE A 156 -22.03 25.05 -35.56
CA ILE A 156 -22.79 26.25 -35.98
C ILE A 156 -21.89 27.20 -36.80
N LEU A 157 -20.62 27.34 -36.43
CA LEU A 157 -19.69 28.22 -37.13
C LEU A 157 -19.11 27.59 -38.43
N HIS A 158 -19.32 26.29 -38.67
CA HIS A 158 -18.65 25.53 -39.74
C HIS A 158 -17.12 25.69 -39.75
N MET A 159 -16.48 25.77 -38.57
CA MET A 159 -15.06 26.11 -38.44
C MET A 159 -14.18 24.88 -38.19
N PRO A 160 -13.11 24.63 -38.98
CA PRO A 160 -12.07 23.69 -38.60
C PRO A 160 -11.20 24.25 -37.46
N ILE A 161 -10.80 23.40 -36.53
CA ILE A 161 -10.14 23.70 -35.23
C ILE A 161 -8.76 24.42 -35.36
N ALA A 162 -8.24 24.73 -36.56
CA ALA A 162 -6.82 25.09 -36.74
C ALA A 162 -6.48 26.29 -37.65
N THR A 163 -7.44 27.08 -38.16
CA THR A 163 -7.13 28.18 -39.11
C THR A 163 -7.29 29.58 -38.52
N LYS A 164 -6.27 30.44 -38.73
CA LYS A 164 -6.27 31.87 -38.36
C LYS A 164 -7.51 32.57 -38.93
N GLN A 165 -8.21 33.27 -38.05
CA GLN A 165 -9.55 33.82 -38.22
C GLN A 165 -9.60 35.00 -39.20
N SER A 166 -10.71 35.10 -39.96
CA SER A 166 -11.18 36.35 -40.57
C SER A 166 -12.28 36.93 -39.67
N GLY A 167 -12.21 38.21 -39.32
CA GLY A 167 -13.14 38.86 -38.37
C GLY A 167 -14.62 38.77 -38.80
N ASP A 168 -14.89 38.85 -40.10
CA ASP A 168 -16.26 38.88 -40.64
C ASP A 168 -17.02 37.57 -40.46
N LEU A 169 -16.34 36.42 -40.62
CA LEU A 169 -16.95 35.09 -40.44
C LEU A 169 -17.33 34.84 -38.99
N LEU A 170 -16.51 35.35 -38.05
CA LEU A 170 -16.73 35.21 -36.63
C LEU A 170 -17.91 36.08 -36.16
N ILE A 171 -18.07 37.29 -36.72
CA ILE A 171 -19.24 38.16 -36.45
C ILE A 171 -20.52 37.52 -36.99
N SER A 172 -20.54 37.04 -38.24
CA SER A 172 -21.71 36.39 -38.83
C SER A 172 -22.15 35.14 -38.04
N GLY A 173 -21.19 34.41 -37.49
CA GLY A 173 -21.44 33.23 -36.69
C GLY A 173 -22.00 33.54 -35.29
N ILE A 174 -21.48 34.60 -34.64
CA ILE A 174 -22.05 35.12 -33.40
C ILE A 174 -23.50 35.57 -33.62
N ASP A 175 -23.80 36.25 -34.74
CA ASP A 175 -25.17 36.69 -35.04
C ASP A 175 -26.13 35.52 -35.24
N GLN A 176 -25.69 34.44 -35.90
CA GLN A 176 -26.48 33.22 -36.02
C GLN A 176 -26.75 32.57 -34.66
N LEU A 177 -25.74 32.50 -33.79
CA LEU A 177 -25.88 31.95 -32.43
C LEU A 177 -26.86 32.78 -31.59
N MET A 178 -26.71 34.10 -31.57
CA MET A 178 -27.60 34.98 -30.81
C MET A 178 -29.05 34.93 -31.34
N THR A 179 -29.23 34.77 -32.65
CA THR A 179 -30.55 34.58 -33.27
C THR A 179 -31.16 33.23 -32.90
N LEU A 180 -30.37 32.15 -32.88
CA LEU A 180 -30.80 30.82 -32.42
C LEU A 180 -31.25 30.86 -30.96
N ILE A 181 -30.50 31.54 -30.10
CA ILE A 181 -30.85 31.66 -28.68
C ILE A 181 -32.13 32.47 -28.51
N ALA A 182 -32.26 33.61 -29.19
CA ALA A 182 -33.46 34.43 -29.13
C ALA A 182 -34.72 33.70 -29.64
N THR A 183 -34.60 32.79 -30.60
CA THR A 183 -35.74 32.07 -31.20
C THR A 183 -36.13 30.78 -30.47
N ARG A 184 -35.19 30.11 -29.80
CA ARG A 184 -35.43 28.79 -29.16
C ARG A 184 -35.55 28.86 -27.64
N PHE A 185 -34.86 29.80 -27.00
CA PHE A 185 -34.82 29.93 -25.54
C PHE A 185 -35.82 30.97 -25.03
N GLN A 186 -36.34 31.85 -25.91
CA GLN A 186 -37.34 32.85 -25.59
C GLN A 186 -38.56 32.75 -26.52
N ASP A 187 -39.75 32.97 -25.95
CA ASP A 187 -41.00 33.05 -26.71
C ASP A 187 -41.17 34.46 -27.33
N TYR A 188 -42.18 34.67 -28.19
CA TYR A 188 -42.44 35.96 -28.87
C TYR A 188 -42.59 37.17 -27.92
N GLU A 189 -42.94 36.92 -26.66
CA GLU A 189 -43.04 37.94 -25.60
C GLU A 189 -41.75 38.10 -24.77
N GLY A 190 -40.67 37.40 -25.11
CA GLY A 190 -39.38 37.44 -24.43
C GLY A 190 -39.31 36.64 -23.13
N ARG A 191 -40.31 35.80 -22.83
CA ARG A 191 -40.32 34.90 -21.66
C ARG A 191 -39.56 33.60 -21.98
N SER A 192 -38.94 32.96 -20.97
CA SER A 192 -38.22 31.69 -21.17
C SER A 192 -39.17 30.59 -21.66
N THR A 193 -38.72 29.81 -22.66
CA THR A 193 -39.42 28.62 -23.18
C THR A 193 -39.29 27.38 -22.29
N GLY A 194 -38.73 27.54 -21.09
CA GLY A 194 -38.51 26.47 -20.11
C GLY A 194 -37.04 26.09 -19.92
N PHE A 195 -36.12 26.67 -20.70
CA PHE A 195 -34.68 26.55 -20.50
C PHE A 195 -34.20 27.50 -19.40
N THR A 196 -33.35 26.98 -18.52
CA THR A 196 -32.71 27.75 -17.43
C THR A 196 -31.22 27.97 -17.67
N GLY A 197 -30.61 27.23 -18.62
CA GLY A 197 -29.20 27.35 -18.96
C GLY A 197 -28.86 26.93 -20.38
N VAL A 198 -27.63 27.24 -20.79
CA VAL A 198 -27.03 26.92 -22.09
C VAL A 198 -25.68 26.26 -21.88
N LEU A 199 -25.44 25.14 -22.55
CA LEU A 199 -24.14 24.45 -22.59
C LEU A 199 -23.47 24.74 -23.93
N LEU A 200 -22.29 25.36 -23.89
CA LEU A 200 -21.50 25.67 -25.07
C LEU A 200 -20.49 24.54 -25.31
N ALA A 201 -20.67 23.80 -26.40
CA ALA A 201 -19.71 22.83 -26.92
C ALA A 201 -18.88 23.41 -28.06
N GLY A 202 -17.68 22.86 -28.30
CA GLY A 202 -16.80 23.32 -29.39
C GLY A 202 -16.25 24.75 -29.24
N TRP A 203 -16.33 25.34 -28.04
CA TRP A 203 -15.89 26.73 -27.78
C TRP A 203 -14.37 26.92 -27.94
N GLU A 204 -13.58 25.84 -27.92
CA GLU A 204 -12.13 25.87 -28.15
C GLU A 204 -11.75 26.42 -29.55
N ALA A 205 -12.72 26.51 -30.47
CA ALA A 205 -12.54 27.14 -31.79
C ALA A 205 -12.36 28.68 -31.73
N ILE A 206 -12.69 29.34 -30.61
CA ILE A 206 -12.61 30.80 -30.43
C ILE A 206 -11.64 31.18 -29.29
N SER A 207 -11.06 32.39 -29.36
CA SER A 207 -10.11 32.85 -28.34
C SER A 207 -10.78 33.12 -26.98
N ASN A 208 -10.07 32.91 -25.87
CA ASN A 208 -10.58 33.08 -24.50
C ASN A 208 -11.25 34.45 -24.27
N LYS A 209 -10.65 35.54 -24.79
CA LYS A 209 -11.23 36.89 -24.64
C LYS A 209 -12.54 37.09 -25.41
N VAL A 210 -12.70 36.46 -26.58
CA VAL A 210 -13.96 36.49 -27.37
C VAL A 210 -15.03 35.64 -26.68
N LEU A 211 -14.64 34.49 -26.14
CA LEU A 211 -15.52 33.63 -25.36
C LEU A 211 -16.08 34.38 -24.15
N HIS A 212 -15.24 35.05 -23.35
CA HIS A 212 -15.69 35.82 -22.19
C HIS A 212 -16.69 36.92 -22.59
N ALA A 213 -16.41 37.67 -23.67
CA ALA A 213 -17.34 38.69 -24.17
C ALA A 213 -18.69 38.11 -24.66
N LEU A 214 -18.67 36.90 -25.25
CA LEU A 214 -19.89 36.19 -25.64
C LEU A 214 -20.69 35.74 -24.41
N ILE A 215 -20.03 35.18 -23.41
CA ILE A 215 -20.66 34.71 -22.16
C ILE A 215 -21.30 35.89 -21.42
N ASP A 216 -20.63 37.05 -21.37
CA ASP A 216 -21.21 38.27 -20.81
C ASP A 216 -22.48 38.70 -21.55
N ALA A 217 -22.50 38.57 -22.88
CA ALA A 217 -23.70 38.84 -23.68
C ALA A 217 -24.84 37.83 -23.42
N LEU A 218 -24.51 36.56 -23.18
CA LEU A 218 -25.48 35.50 -22.84
C LEU A 218 -26.08 35.66 -21.44
N SER A 219 -25.31 36.20 -20.50
CA SER A 219 -25.78 36.45 -19.12
C SER A 219 -26.99 37.39 -19.07
N VAL A 220 -27.16 38.26 -20.09
CA VAL A 220 -28.32 39.17 -20.24
C VAL A 220 -29.64 38.43 -20.49
N PHE A 221 -29.58 37.16 -20.94
CA PHE A 221 -30.77 36.34 -21.21
C PHE A 221 -31.25 35.56 -19.96
N ASP A 222 -30.64 35.79 -18.79
CA ASP A 222 -30.89 35.07 -17.53
C ASP A 222 -30.68 33.54 -17.66
N LEU A 223 -29.77 33.14 -18.56
CA LEU A 223 -29.35 31.76 -18.78
C LEU A 223 -28.07 31.47 -18.01
N GLU A 224 -28.03 30.34 -17.32
CA GLU A 224 -26.80 29.79 -16.75
C GLU A 224 -25.90 29.25 -17.86
N VAL A 225 -24.68 29.76 -17.96
CA VAL A 225 -23.75 29.34 -19.01
C VAL A 225 -22.83 28.24 -18.49
N TYR A 226 -22.85 27.08 -19.15
CA TYR A 226 -21.97 25.95 -18.90
C TYR A 226 -21.00 25.76 -20.08
N LEU A 227 -19.77 25.35 -19.80
CA LEU A 227 -18.79 25.00 -20.85
C LEU A 227 -18.61 23.49 -20.94
N GLU A 228 -18.48 22.94 -22.15
CA GLU A 228 -18.17 21.52 -22.38
C GLU A 228 -16.67 21.32 -22.65
N THR A 229 -16.03 20.37 -21.98
CA THR A 229 -14.67 19.91 -22.33
C THR A 229 -14.67 18.38 -22.43
N SER A 230 -13.81 17.82 -23.27
CA SER A 230 -13.82 16.37 -23.55
C SER A 230 -12.42 15.80 -23.72
N ALA A 231 -12.26 14.51 -23.44
CA ALA A 231 -11.02 13.80 -23.73
C ALA A 231 -10.73 13.73 -25.24
N PRO A 232 -9.45 13.68 -25.68
CA PRO A 232 -8.22 13.60 -24.88
C PRO A 232 -7.65 14.95 -24.44
N ASN A 233 -8.07 16.04 -25.08
CA ASN A 233 -7.57 17.39 -24.83
C ASN A 233 -8.55 18.12 -23.91
N PHE A 234 -8.28 18.05 -22.61
CA PHE A 234 -9.01 18.86 -21.63
C PHE A 234 -8.46 20.31 -21.58
N LEU A 235 -8.94 21.15 -20.66
CA LEU A 235 -8.53 22.55 -20.52
C LEU A 235 -7.00 22.70 -20.40
N HIS A 236 -6.39 23.39 -21.37
CA HIS A 236 -4.96 23.74 -21.34
C HIS A 236 -4.66 24.97 -20.49
N ASP A 237 -5.59 25.94 -20.45
CA ASP A 237 -5.47 27.18 -19.68
C ASP A 237 -6.51 27.19 -18.55
N SER A 238 -6.05 27.28 -17.30
CA SER A 238 -6.93 27.30 -16.13
C SER A 238 -7.78 28.57 -16.05
N ASN A 239 -7.30 29.67 -16.64
CA ASN A 239 -7.91 30.99 -16.48
C ASN A 239 -9.16 31.18 -17.35
N VAL A 240 -9.48 30.20 -18.20
CA VAL A 240 -10.71 30.21 -19.01
C VAL A 240 -11.95 30.30 -18.11
N LEU A 241 -11.91 29.65 -16.94
CA LEU A 241 -13.04 29.59 -16.01
C LEU A 241 -13.14 30.81 -15.06
N ASP A 242 -12.21 31.78 -15.15
CA ASP A 242 -12.17 32.96 -14.26
C ASP A 242 -13.31 33.97 -14.50
N CYS A 243 -14.08 33.81 -15.58
CA CYS A 243 -15.21 34.68 -15.87
C CYS A 243 -16.41 34.38 -14.92
N ASP A 244 -16.83 35.41 -14.17
CA ASP A 244 -17.93 35.32 -13.17
C ASP A 244 -19.29 34.91 -13.76
N ALA A 245 -19.48 35.06 -15.07
CA ALA A 245 -20.72 34.68 -15.75
C ALA A 245 -20.81 33.17 -16.07
N ILE A 246 -19.70 32.41 -15.98
CA ILE A 246 -19.71 30.95 -16.17
C ILE A 246 -20.30 30.28 -14.93
N SER A 247 -21.39 29.52 -15.06
CA SER A 247 -22.08 28.86 -13.94
C SER A 247 -21.56 27.45 -13.64
N GLY A 248 -20.89 26.80 -14.60
CA GLY A 248 -20.39 25.45 -14.41
C GLY A 248 -19.61 24.86 -15.58
N LEU A 249 -19.16 23.62 -15.41
CA LEU A 249 -18.38 22.85 -16.38
C LEU A 249 -18.97 21.45 -16.58
N VAL A 250 -19.12 21.03 -17.83
CA VAL A 250 -19.49 19.67 -18.24
C VAL A 250 -18.25 18.98 -18.80
N ILE A 251 -17.85 17.85 -18.20
CA ILE A 251 -16.68 17.08 -18.63
C ILE A 251 -17.15 15.76 -19.24
N ARG A 252 -16.88 15.58 -20.54
CA ARG A 252 -17.30 14.39 -21.29
C ARG A 252 -16.20 13.33 -21.38
N ASN A 253 -16.56 12.06 -21.21
CA ASN A 253 -15.66 10.90 -21.20
C ASN A 253 -14.48 11.10 -20.23
N CYS A 254 -14.80 11.49 -19.00
CA CYS A 254 -13.88 11.86 -17.94
C CYS A 254 -13.23 10.64 -17.28
N LEU A 255 -14.02 9.70 -16.73
CA LEU A 255 -13.54 8.67 -15.80
C LEU A 255 -13.64 7.25 -16.35
N ILE A 256 -14.60 6.98 -17.23
CA ILE A 256 -14.81 5.69 -17.88
C ILE A 256 -14.55 5.80 -19.39
N LEU A 257 -13.84 4.82 -19.95
CA LEU A 257 -13.60 4.68 -21.38
C LEU A 257 -14.81 4.02 -22.07
N GLU A 258 -14.93 4.19 -23.38
CA GLU A 258 -16.06 3.63 -24.15
C GLU A 258 -16.16 2.10 -24.06
N ASN A 259 -15.03 1.40 -23.80
CA ASN A 259 -14.98 -0.04 -23.57
C ASN A 259 -15.41 -0.47 -22.14
N GLY A 260 -15.80 0.47 -21.28
CA GLY A 260 -16.23 0.21 -19.90
C GLY A 260 -15.10 0.07 -18.89
N GLU A 261 -13.84 0.16 -19.34
CA GLU A 261 -12.69 0.21 -18.44
C GLU A 261 -12.54 1.60 -17.81
N ARG A 262 -11.91 1.66 -16.63
CA ARG A 262 -11.57 2.94 -16.01
C ARG A 262 -10.49 3.66 -16.80
N ARG A 263 -10.50 4.99 -16.76
CA ARG A 263 -9.33 5.82 -17.05
C ARG A 263 -8.36 5.75 -15.87
N ASP A 264 -7.20 5.15 -16.08
CA ASP A 264 -6.16 4.98 -15.06
C ASP A 264 -5.50 6.31 -14.66
N CYS A 265 -4.59 6.26 -13.68
CA CYS A 265 -3.91 7.45 -13.16
C CYS A 265 -3.11 8.20 -14.24
N PHE A 266 -2.56 7.50 -15.23
CA PHE A 266 -1.80 8.10 -16.32
C PHE A 266 -2.73 8.82 -17.31
N GLY A 267 -3.87 8.22 -17.64
CA GLY A 267 -4.91 8.86 -18.45
C GLY A 267 -5.54 10.09 -17.79
N LEU A 268 -5.54 10.16 -16.45
CA LEU A 268 -6.02 11.31 -15.69
C LEU A 268 -5.01 12.48 -15.64
N GLU A 269 -3.78 12.31 -16.11
CA GLU A 269 -2.77 13.38 -16.09
C GLU A 269 -3.22 14.61 -16.88
N SER A 270 -3.85 14.41 -18.05
CA SER A 270 -4.37 15.51 -18.87
C SER A 270 -5.56 16.23 -18.24
N LEU A 271 -6.28 15.59 -17.31
CA LEU A 271 -7.42 16.19 -16.60
C LEU A 271 -6.97 17.16 -15.49
N ARG A 272 -5.71 17.10 -15.05
CA ARG A 272 -5.23 17.83 -13.87
C ARG A 272 -5.40 19.34 -13.98
N THR A 273 -5.19 19.92 -15.15
CA THR A 273 -5.36 21.35 -15.36
C THR A 273 -6.83 21.76 -15.22
N THR A 274 -7.74 20.98 -15.81
CA THR A 274 -9.19 21.12 -15.66
C THR A 274 -9.62 20.98 -14.21
N LEU A 275 -9.10 19.96 -13.51
CA LEU A 275 -9.36 19.69 -12.10
C LEU A 275 -9.01 20.90 -11.22
N LYS A 276 -7.80 21.43 -11.38
CA LYS A 276 -7.36 22.62 -10.66
C LYS A 276 -8.23 23.84 -10.98
N ALA A 277 -8.56 24.03 -12.26
CA ALA A 277 -9.37 25.16 -12.70
C ALA A 277 -10.77 25.12 -12.07
N PHE A 278 -11.51 24.02 -12.18
CA PHE A 278 -12.87 23.99 -11.64
C PHE A 278 -12.90 23.96 -10.11
N VAL A 279 -11.94 23.30 -9.43
CA VAL A 279 -11.91 23.29 -7.95
C VAL A 279 -11.61 24.69 -7.43
N SER A 280 -10.71 25.44 -8.09
CA SER A 280 -10.46 26.85 -7.73
C SER A 280 -11.71 27.71 -7.84
N GLN A 281 -12.51 27.52 -8.88
CA GLN A 281 -13.77 28.24 -9.07
C GLN A 281 -14.85 27.79 -8.08
N ALA A 282 -14.95 26.49 -7.79
CA ALA A 282 -15.92 25.93 -6.84
C ALA A 282 -15.67 26.37 -5.39
N CYS A 283 -14.43 26.72 -5.03
CA CYS A 283 -14.10 27.30 -3.74
C CYS A 283 -14.40 28.80 -3.65
N LEU A 284 -14.32 29.52 -4.77
CA LEU A 284 -14.58 30.97 -4.82
C LEU A 284 -16.07 31.32 -4.93
N ARG A 285 -16.85 30.47 -5.62
CA ARG A 285 -18.25 30.72 -5.94
C ARG A 285 -19.03 29.43 -6.13
N ASP A 286 -20.36 29.54 -6.21
CA ASP A 286 -21.20 28.40 -6.57
C ASP A 286 -20.99 27.99 -8.03
N PHE A 287 -20.14 26.99 -8.20
CA PHE A 287 -19.77 26.41 -9.49
C PHE A 287 -20.25 24.96 -9.56
N THR A 288 -21.01 24.62 -10.61
CA THR A 288 -21.55 23.26 -10.80
C THR A 288 -20.68 22.46 -11.75
N VAL A 289 -20.29 21.24 -11.36
CA VAL A 289 -19.49 20.35 -12.20
C VAL A 289 -20.30 19.09 -12.53
N LEU A 290 -20.45 18.83 -13.82
CA LEU A 290 -21.22 17.73 -14.36
C LEU A 290 -20.29 16.79 -15.14
N ILE A 291 -20.38 15.49 -14.88
CA ILE A 291 -19.61 14.47 -15.59
C ILE A 291 -20.54 13.68 -16.50
N TRP A 292 -20.15 13.58 -17.77
CA TRP A 292 -20.87 12.84 -18.80
C TRP A 292 -19.98 11.73 -19.37
N ASP A 293 -20.13 10.52 -18.85
CA ASP A 293 -19.42 9.34 -19.36
C ASP A 293 -20.32 8.50 -20.27
N THR A 294 -19.88 8.31 -21.52
CA THR A 294 -20.64 7.54 -22.52
C THR A 294 -19.98 6.18 -22.75
N LEU A 295 -20.76 5.11 -22.70
CA LEU A 295 -20.32 3.73 -22.91
C LEU A 295 -20.67 3.25 -24.33
N GLY A 296 -19.89 2.31 -24.85
CA GLY A 296 -20.26 1.58 -26.07
C GLY A 296 -21.53 0.75 -25.85
N ASP A 297 -22.35 0.62 -26.90
CA ASP A 297 -23.58 -0.18 -26.83
C ASP A 297 -23.25 -1.65 -26.54
N GLY A 298 -23.95 -2.25 -25.56
CA GLY A 298 -23.74 -3.63 -25.11
C GLY A 298 -22.58 -3.85 -24.12
N VAL A 299 -21.83 -2.80 -23.77
CA VAL A 299 -20.76 -2.87 -22.78
C VAL A 299 -21.32 -2.75 -21.36
N VAL A 300 -20.96 -3.69 -20.47
CA VAL A 300 -21.33 -3.65 -19.05
C VAL A 300 -20.09 -3.37 -18.20
N PRO A 301 -19.93 -2.16 -17.64
CA PRO A 301 -18.80 -1.85 -16.77
C PRO A 301 -18.90 -2.63 -15.45
N SER A 302 -17.75 -2.94 -14.85
CA SER A 302 -17.74 -3.64 -13.56
C SER A 302 -18.26 -2.74 -12.43
N SER A 303 -18.87 -3.34 -11.41
CA SER A 303 -19.38 -2.61 -10.24
C SER A 303 -18.28 -1.78 -9.55
N ALA A 304 -17.03 -2.27 -9.58
CA ALA A 304 -15.87 -1.57 -9.01
C ALA A 304 -15.54 -0.27 -9.78
N VAL A 305 -15.60 -0.27 -11.12
CA VAL A 305 -15.37 0.93 -11.95
C VAL A 305 -16.47 1.97 -11.73
N LEU A 306 -17.73 1.53 -11.66
CA LEU A 306 -18.86 2.41 -11.36
C LEU A 306 -18.70 3.03 -9.96
N LYS A 307 -18.42 2.23 -8.92
CA LYS A 307 -18.21 2.71 -7.56
C LYS A 307 -17.06 3.72 -7.45
N ARG A 308 -15.94 3.46 -8.12
CA ARG A 308 -14.80 4.39 -8.22
C ARG A 308 -15.23 5.73 -8.80
N THR A 309 -16.02 5.70 -9.87
CA THR A 309 -16.52 6.90 -10.56
C THR A 309 -17.39 7.75 -9.63
N PHE A 310 -18.33 7.13 -8.91
CA PHE A 310 -19.15 7.83 -7.91
C PHE A 310 -18.33 8.34 -6.72
N THR A 311 -17.37 7.56 -6.20
CA THR A 311 -16.46 7.97 -5.13
C THR A 311 -15.65 9.21 -5.54
N TRP A 312 -15.11 9.21 -6.76
CA TRP A 312 -14.36 10.34 -7.32
C TRP A 312 -15.25 11.58 -7.48
N CYS A 313 -16.45 11.41 -8.02
CA CYS A 313 -17.43 12.50 -8.16
C CYS A 313 -17.82 13.08 -6.80
N SER A 314 -18.05 12.24 -5.79
CA SER A 314 -18.35 12.66 -4.42
C SER A 314 -17.19 13.45 -3.81
N PHE A 315 -15.95 13.01 -4.03
CA PHE A 315 -14.75 13.68 -3.53
C PHE A 315 -14.59 15.12 -4.07
N TYR A 316 -14.90 15.35 -5.36
CA TYR A 316 -14.83 16.68 -5.99
C TYR A 316 -16.18 17.42 -6.07
N ASN A 317 -17.23 16.90 -5.41
CA ASN A 317 -18.59 17.46 -5.47
C ASN A 317 -19.13 17.64 -6.91
N ALA A 318 -18.85 16.67 -7.79
CA ALA A 318 -19.33 16.59 -9.16
C ALA A 318 -20.53 15.63 -9.29
N VAL A 319 -21.38 15.85 -10.30
CA VAL A 319 -22.57 15.01 -10.55
C VAL A 319 -22.37 14.15 -11.80
N PRO A 320 -22.35 12.81 -11.70
CA PRO A 320 -22.15 11.94 -12.85
C PRO A 320 -23.45 11.58 -13.59
N TRP A 321 -23.32 11.39 -14.90
CA TRP A 321 -24.23 10.65 -15.76
C TRP A 321 -23.42 9.59 -16.51
N ILE A 322 -23.88 8.34 -16.47
CA ILE A 322 -23.18 7.18 -17.05
C ILE A 322 -24.21 6.34 -17.82
N GLY A 323 -24.11 6.31 -19.14
CA GLY A 323 -25.04 5.58 -19.99
C GLY A 323 -24.43 5.13 -21.31
N PRO A 324 -25.04 4.12 -21.98
CA PRO A 324 -24.64 3.73 -23.32
C PRO A 324 -24.96 4.83 -24.33
N HIS A 325 -24.28 4.81 -25.48
CA HIS A 325 -24.49 5.80 -26.54
C HIS A 325 -25.94 5.88 -27.01
N SER A 326 -26.60 4.72 -27.14
CA SER A 326 -28.01 4.62 -27.50
C SER A 326 -28.97 5.32 -26.52
N ALA A 327 -28.65 5.40 -25.22
CA ALA A 327 -29.47 6.09 -24.22
C ALA A 327 -29.52 7.63 -24.41
N LEU A 328 -28.63 8.18 -25.23
CA LEU A 328 -28.69 9.61 -25.59
C LEU A 328 -29.86 9.93 -26.52
N VAL A 329 -30.35 8.95 -27.28
CA VAL A 329 -31.39 9.15 -28.31
C VAL A 329 -32.66 8.37 -27.98
N ASP A 330 -32.54 7.20 -27.37
CA ASP A 330 -33.65 6.35 -26.97
C ASP A 330 -33.92 6.48 -25.46
N ALA A 331 -35.11 6.98 -25.13
CA ALA A 331 -35.55 7.19 -23.76
C ALA A 331 -35.85 5.89 -22.99
N SER A 332 -36.06 4.77 -23.69
CA SER A 332 -36.40 3.48 -23.08
C SER A 332 -35.21 2.75 -22.46
N ILE A 333 -33.98 3.17 -22.79
CA ILE A 333 -32.76 2.49 -22.35
C ILE A 333 -32.37 2.94 -20.95
N GLU A 334 -32.16 1.98 -20.06
CA GLU A 334 -31.82 2.24 -18.66
C GLU A 334 -30.38 2.75 -18.52
N VAL A 335 -30.25 3.93 -17.91
CA VAL A 335 -28.98 4.58 -17.55
C VAL A 335 -28.60 4.15 -16.13
N VAL A 336 -27.31 4.13 -15.78
CA VAL A 336 -26.86 3.83 -14.41
C VAL A 336 -27.40 4.91 -13.45
N PRO A 337 -28.35 4.59 -12.55
CA PRO A 337 -29.09 5.62 -11.83
C PRO A 337 -28.44 6.03 -10.50
N PHE A 338 -27.61 5.18 -9.92
CA PHE A 338 -27.05 5.37 -8.58
C PHE A 338 -25.73 4.60 -8.39
N GLU A 339 -25.00 4.98 -7.34
CA GLU A 339 -23.79 4.29 -6.91
C GLU A 339 -24.10 2.84 -6.50
N PRO A 340 -23.39 1.83 -7.04
CA PRO A 340 -23.59 0.43 -6.68
C PRO A 340 -23.17 0.14 -5.23
N LEU A 341 -23.72 -0.91 -4.62
CA LEU A 341 -23.27 -1.38 -3.30
C LEU A 341 -21.88 -2.02 -3.41
N SER A 342 -21.11 -1.91 -2.33
CA SER A 342 -19.77 -2.50 -2.24
C SER A 342 -19.83 -3.97 -1.86
N ALA A 343 -19.19 -4.82 -2.68
CA ALA A 343 -18.96 -6.21 -2.33
C ALA A 343 -18.01 -6.32 -1.13
N PHE A 344 -17.02 -5.42 -1.04
CA PHE A 344 -16.07 -5.42 0.06
C PHE A 344 -16.71 -5.03 1.40
N ASP A 345 -17.64 -4.07 1.41
CA ASP A 345 -18.32 -3.69 2.65
C ASP A 345 -19.28 -4.79 3.13
N TRP A 346 -19.89 -5.55 2.22
CA TRP A 346 -20.65 -6.76 2.59
C TRP A 346 -19.77 -7.82 3.27
N LEU A 347 -18.55 -8.07 2.77
CA LEU A 347 -17.60 -8.98 3.42
C LEU A 347 -17.13 -8.49 4.80
N LYS A 348 -17.22 -7.18 5.08
CA LYS A 348 -16.89 -6.59 6.39
C LYS A 348 -18.05 -6.65 7.38
N GLU A 349 -19.27 -6.93 6.95
CA GLU A 349 -20.40 -7.00 7.86
C GLU A 349 -20.13 -8.08 8.92
N PRO A 350 -20.29 -7.77 10.23
CA PRO A 350 -20.00 -8.73 11.30
C PRO A 350 -20.73 -10.07 11.14
N ARG A 351 -22.01 -10.03 10.76
CA ARG A 351 -22.81 -11.24 10.48
C ARG A 351 -22.18 -12.10 9.39
N VAL A 352 -21.75 -11.48 8.30
CA VAL A 352 -21.12 -12.17 7.16
C VAL A 352 -19.76 -12.73 7.56
N MET A 353 -18.97 -11.99 8.33
CA MET A 353 -17.68 -12.48 8.84
C MET A 353 -17.85 -13.71 9.75
N GLU A 354 -18.84 -13.69 10.65
CA GLU A 354 -19.12 -14.84 11.53
C GLU A 354 -19.55 -16.06 10.72
N LEU A 355 -20.42 -15.91 9.71
CA LEU A 355 -20.82 -16.99 8.81
C LEU A 355 -19.65 -17.54 8.00
N HIS A 356 -18.79 -16.64 7.54
CA HIS A 356 -17.59 -16.97 6.80
C HIS A 356 -16.62 -17.79 7.67
N ASP A 357 -16.39 -17.35 8.91
CA ASP A 357 -15.54 -18.07 9.85
C ASP A 357 -16.16 -19.42 10.27
N GLN A 358 -17.48 -19.50 10.41
CA GLN A 358 -18.19 -20.77 10.64
C GLN A 358 -18.04 -21.73 9.46
N TRP A 359 -18.16 -21.25 8.21
CA TRP A 359 -17.96 -22.08 7.03
C TRP A 359 -16.51 -22.55 6.90
N LYS A 360 -15.53 -21.70 7.27
CA LYS A 360 -14.11 -22.07 7.30
C LYS A 360 -13.74 -23.01 8.45
N SER A 361 -14.33 -22.86 9.63
CA SER A 361 -13.91 -23.60 10.82
C SER A 361 -14.42 -25.04 10.84
N LYS A 362 -15.48 -25.35 10.07
CA LYS A 362 -16.08 -26.69 10.00
C LYS A 362 -15.19 -27.64 9.22
N ARG A 363 -14.64 -28.63 9.93
CA ARG A 363 -13.68 -29.64 9.42
C ARG A 363 -14.26 -31.05 9.31
N ALA A 364 -15.25 -31.38 10.16
CA ALA A 364 -15.88 -32.69 10.20
C ALA A 364 -17.23 -32.69 9.49
N VAL A 365 -17.59 -33.83 8.92
CA VAL A 365 -18.82 -34.03 8.17
C VAL A 365 -19.45 -35.32 8.69
N GLN A 366 -20.68 -35.25 9.19
CA GLN A 366 -21.54 -36.42 9.30
C GLN A 366 -22.65 -36.36 8.26
N TYR A 367 -23.08 -37.55 7.88
CA TYR A 367 -24.25 -37.83 7.06
C TYR A 367 -25.49 -37.23 7.72
N SER A 368 -26.19 -36.32 7.05
CA SER A 368 -27.52 -35.88 7.44
C SER A 368 -28.46 -36.13 6.28
N ASP A 369 -29.43 -37.02 6.47
CA ASP A 369 -30.51 -37.30 5.52
C ASP A 369 -31.62 -36.23 5.56
N GLN A 370 -31.44 -35.15 6.33
CA GLN A 370 -32.44 -34.11 6.47
C GLN A 370 -32.17 -32.93 5.53
N TYR A 371 -32.94 -32.92 4.43
CA TYR A 371 -33.24 -31.72 3.66
C TYR A 371 -33.85 -30.68 4.61
N HIS A 372 -33.10 -29.64 4.95
CA HIS A 372 -33.65 -28.50 5.67
C HIS A 372 -34.26 -27.51 4.67
N CYS A 373 -35.49 -27.09 4.97
CA CYS A 373 -36.32 -26.28 4.10
C CYS A 373 -35.60 -25.00 3.65
N ILE A 374 -35.43 -24.89 2.34
CA ILE A 374 -35.01 -23.66 1.68
C ILE A 374 -36.11 -22.63 1.89
N ASN A 375 -35.75 -21.41 2.30
CA ASN A 375 -36.71 -20.33 2.53
C ASN A 375 -37.48 -20.02 1.22
N GLU A 376 -38.82 -19.90 1.26
CA GLU A 376 -39.66 -19.58 0.09
C GLU A 376 -39.19 -18.30 -0.65
N GLN A 377 -38.62 -17.33 0.08
CA GLN A 377 -38.05 -16.12 -0.53
C GLN A 377 -36.78 -16.41 -1.36
N LEU A 378 -35.93 -17.35 -0.92
CA LEU A 378 -34.73 -17.75 -1.64
C LEU A 378 -35.10 -18.59 -2.86
N GLU A 379 -36.10 -19.46 -2.75
CA GLU A 379 -36.64 -20.23 -3.86
C GLU A 379 -37.21 -19.36 -4.99
N ASN A 380 -37.78 -18.20 -4.66
CA ASN A 380 -38.23 -17.22 -5.66
C ASN A 380 -37.08 -16.44 -6.29
N LEU A 381 -35.96 -16.30 -5.57
CA LEU A 381 -34.77 -15.61 -6.05
C LEU A 381 -33.84 -16.52 -6.86
N LEU A 382 -33.80 -17.81 -6.55
CA LEU A 382 -32.93 -18.84 -7.13
C LEU A 382 -33.77 -20.08 -7.48
N PRO A 383 -34.59 -20.04 -8.55
CA PRO A 383 -35.43 -21.15 -8.98
C PRO A 383 -34.67 -22.47 -9.21
N THR A 384 -33.37 -22.42 -9.56
CA THR A 384 -32.57 -23.64 -9.73
C THR A 384 -32.53 -24.50 -8.46
N LEU A 385 -32.69 -23.90 -7.27
CA LEU A 385 -32.74 -24.64 -6.01
C LEU A 385 -33.91 -25.64 -5.92
N LYS A 386 -34.98 -25.47 -6.72
CA LYS A 386 -36.10 -26.42 -6.80
C LYS A 386 -35.81 -27.63 -7.68
N ASP A 387 -34.94 -27.43 -8.67
CA ASP A 387 -34.65 -28.42 -9.72
C ASP A 387 -33.36 -29.20 -9.44
N VAL A 388 -32.59 -28.82 -8.41
CA VAL A 388 -31.39 -29.55 -7.97
C VAL A 388 -31.80 -30.82 -7.23
N GLU A 389 -32.00 -31.92 -7.96
CA GLU A 389 -32.16 -33.24 -7.36
C GLU A 389 -30.83 -33.75 -6.77
N MET A 390 -30.87 -34.32 -5.55
CA MET A 390 -29.74 -35.09 -5.00
C MET A 390 -29.68 -36.45 -5.70
N GLY A 391 -29.08 -36.49 -6.88
CA GLY A 391 -29.15 -37.64 -7.79
C GLY A 391 -27.90 -38.52 -7.88
N SER A 392 -26.72 -38.01 -7.54
CA SER A 392 -25.46 -38.74 -7.78
C SER A 392 -24.94 -39.44 -6.51
N LEU A 393 -25.11 -40.77 -6.47
CA LEU A 393 -24.25 -41.65 -5.69
C LEU A 393 -22.93 -41.80 -6.44
N CYS A 394 -21.81 -41.47 -5.79
CA CYS A 394 -20.50 -41.73 -6.37
C CYS A 394 -20.33 -43.20 -6.71
N THR A 395 -20.27 -43.52 -8.00
CA THR A 395 -19.73 -44.80 -8.44
C THR A 395 -18.27 -44.83 -8.00
N ARG A 396 -17.94 -45.69 -7.02
CA ARG A 396 -16.55 -46.04 -6.76
C ARG A 396 -15.98 -46.54 -8.09
N HIS A 397 -15.16 -45.72 -8.76
CA HIS A 397 -14.10 -46.30 -9.56
C HIS A 397 -13.16 -46.93 -8.55
N ASP A 398 -13.40 -48.20 -8.27
CA ASP A 398 -12.43 -49.07 -7.64
C ASP A 398 -11.13 -48.96 -8.45
N LEU A 399 -10.23 -48.09 -7.98
CA LEU A 399 -8.82 -48.33 -8.09
C LEU A 399 -8.49 -49.48 -7.11
N THR A 400 -9.11 -50.65 -7.30
CA THR A 400 -8.59 -51.93 -6.82
C THR A 400 -7.42 -52.34 -7.71
N ALA A 401 -6.44 -51.45 -7.78
CA ALA A 401 -5.06 -51.87 -7.80
C ALA A 401 -4.52 -51.43 -6.44
N ALA A 402 -4.86 -52.19 -5.40
CA ALA A 402 -3.86 -52.37 -4.36
C ALA A 402 -2.61 -52.83 -5.15
N PRO A 403 -1.50 -52.08 -5.15
CA PRO A 403 -0.27 -52.73 -5.50
C PRO A 403 -0.16 -53.84 -4.46
N GLU A 404 -0.20 -55.10 -4.90
CA GLU A 404 0.49 -56.14 -4.17
C GLU A 404 1.88 -55.58 -3.96
N ALA A 405 2.12 -55.04 -2.76
CA ALA A 405 3.42 -54.63 -2.32
C ALA A 405 4.21 -55.93 -2.22
N THR A 406 4.73 -56.35 -3.37
CA THR A 406 5.91 -57.17 -3.45
C THR A 406 6.95 -56.37 -2.69
N ALA A 407 7.18 -56.79 -1.44
CA ALA A 407 8.35 -56.42 -0.65
C ALA A 407 9.56 -56.67 -1.55
N SER A 408 9.96 -55.63 -2.25
CA SER A 408 11.07 -55.61 -3.17
C SER A 408 12.18 -54.93 -2.41
N ASP A 409 13.25 -55.70 -2.19
CA ASP A 409 14.53 -55.33 -1.62
C ASP A 409 14.89 -53.87 -1.91
N LEU A 410 14.64 -53.03 -0.92
CA LEU A 410 15.06 -51.64 -0.88
C LEU A 410 15.99 -51.50 0.32
N GLY A 411 17.27 -51.74 0.06
CA GLY A 411 18.40 -51.19 0.81
C GLY A 411 18.29 -51.29 2.34
N ASP A 412 18.52 -52.50 2.85
CA ASP A 412 18.76 -52.75 4.26
C ASP A 412 19.93 -51.92 4.80
N SER A 413 19.65 -50.77 5.44
CA SER A 413 20.56 -50.17 6.43
C SER A 413 19.96 -49.11 7.36
N GLU A 414 18.83 -48.44 7.06
CA GLU A 414 18.30 -47.37 7.95
C GLU A 414 17.05 -47.75 8.76
N TRP A 415 16.39 -48.87 8.45
CA TRP A 415 15.13 -49.29 9.09
C TRP A 415 15.30 -50.03 10.43
N PHE A 416 16.54 -50.32 10.85
CA PHE A 416 16.83 -51.16 12.01
C PHE A 416 16.97 -50.43 13.36
N ILE A 417 16.93 -49.09 13.42
CA ILE A 417 17.17 -48.35 14.68
C ILE A 417 15.97 -48.40 15.65
N LEU A 418 14.76 -48.81 15.21
CA LEU A 418 13.54 -48.81 16.04
C LEU A 418 13.15 -50.17 16.63
N ARG A 419 13.85 -51.27 16.33
CA ARG A 419 13.51 -52.61 16.87
C ARG A 419 13.85 -52.80 18.36
N ASP A 420 14.72 -51.98 18.94
CA ASP A 420 15.04 -52.07 20.38
C ASP A 420 13.98 -51.42 21.30
N ALA A 421 12.91 -50.83 20.72
CA ALA A 421 11.81 -50.20 21.44
C ALA A 421 10.67 -51.17 21.84
N GLU A 422 10.88 -52.48 21.76
CA GLU A 422 9.87 -53.52 22.00
C GLU A 422 9.33 -53.59 23.46
N LEU A 423 9.80 -52.76 24.41
CA LEU A 423 9.47 -52.90 25.84
C LEU A 423 8.87 -51.67 26.55
N ARG A 424 8.63 -50.53 25.88
CA ARG A 424 8.18 -49.29 26.56
C ARG A 424 7.06 -48.55 25.83
N ASP A 425 6.30 -47.77 26.58
CA ASP A 425 5.20 -46.94 26.08
C ASP A 425 5.71 -45.91 25.05
N PRO A 426 5.11 -45.85 23.83
CA PRO A 426 5.55 -44.97 22.74
C PRO A 426 5.46 -43.47 23.06
N LEU A 427 4.65 -43.06 24.04
CA LEU A 427 4.50 -41.66 24.44
C LEU A 427 5.52 -41.20 25.50
N CYS A 428 6.26 -42.15 26.08
CA CYS A 428 7.20 -41.92 27.20
C CYS A 428 8.68 -41.93 26.78
N VAL A 429 9.01 -42.16 25.50
CA VAL A 429 10.38 -42.27 24.98
C VAL A 429 10.60 -41.29 23.80
N PRO A 430 11.72 -40.55 23.76
CA PRO A 430 12.04 -39.65 22.65
C PRO A 430 12.44 -40.41 21.38
N THR A 431 12.35 -39.75 20.23
CA THR A 431 12.62 -40.30 18.88
C THR A 431 14.11 -40.58 18.65
N ARG A 432 15.00 -39.86 19.35
CA ARG A 432 16.46 -40.05 19.34
C ARG A 432 17.00 -40.24 20.76
N GLY A 433 17.06 -41.50 21.24
CA GLY A 433 17.74 -41.87 22.49
C GLY A 433 16.92 -42.81 23.38
N CYS A 434 17.59 -43.48 24.32
CA CYS A 434 16.98 -44.45 25.26
C CYS A 434 16.56 -43.83 26.62
N SER A 435 16.65 -42.51 26.80
CA SER A 435 16.30 -41.84 28.06
C SER A 435 14.78 -41.65 28.18
N SER A 436 14.19 -41.93 29.33
CA SER A 436 12.75 -41.69 29.57
C SER A 436 12.43 -40.19 29.62
N LEU A 437 11.24 -39.81 29.14
CA LEU A 437 10.65 -38.47 29.30
C LEU A 437 9.97 -38.27 30.67
N ASP A 438 9.93 -39.29 31.51
CA ASP A 438 9.34 -39.22 32.86
C ASP A 438 10.09 -38.21 33.74
N GLY A 439 9.35 -37.40 34.50
CA GLY A 439 9.93 -36.41 35.41
C GLY A 439 10.50 -35.13 34.77
N LEU A 440 10.29 -34.89 33.46
CA LEU A 440 10.77 -33.69 32.76
C LEU A 440 9.72 -32.56 32.69
N GLY A 441 8.72 -32.55 33.58
CA GLY A 441 7.63 -31.58 33.56
C GLY A 441 6.67 -31.81 32.38
N CYS A 442 5.98 -30.75 31.95
CA CYS A 442 5.03 -30.82 30.84
C CYS A 442 5.71 -30.36 29.53
N CYS A 443 6.01 -31.30 28.64
CA CYS A 443 6.51 -31.02 27.28
C CYS A 443 5.53 -31.54 26.20
N PRO A 444 5.50 -30.93 24.99
CA PRO A 444 4.56 -31.31 23.93
C PRO A 444 4.69 -32.77 23.47
N LEU A 445 3.59 -33.35 22.99
CA LEU A 445 3.63 -34.62 22.26
C LEU A 445 4.51 -34.53 21.01
N GLY A 446 5.29 -35.58 20.72
CA GLY A 446 6.09 -35.70 19.49
C GLY A 446 7.44 -34.95 19.47
N VAL A 447 7.73 -34.07 20.44
CA VAL A 447 8.98 -33.30 20.51
C VAL A 447 10.07 -34.04 21.32
N ASP A 448 11.29 -34.08 20.79
CA ASP A 448 12.44 -34.69 21.45
C ASP A 448 13.12 -33.72 22.43
N VAL A 449 12.99 -34.04 23.72
CA VAL A 449 13.53 -33.24 24.82
C VAL A 449 14.53 -34.07 25.62
N THR A 450 15.61 -33.44 26.09
CA THR A 450 16.60 -34.07 26.97
C THR A 450 16.59 -33.48 28.38
N GLU A 451 17.15 -34.20 29.35
CA GLU A 451 17.27 -33.73 30.73
C GLU A 451 18.12 -32.43 30.83
N ASP A 452 19.13 -32.28 29.97
CA ASP A 452 19.93 -31.06 29.91
C ASP A 452 19.09 -29.86 29.46
N ASP A 453 18.16 -30.05 28.51
CA ASP A 453 17.25 -28.99 28.07
C ASP A 453 16.30 -28.56 29.19
N PHE A 454 15.83 -29.52 30.01
CA PHE A 454 15.00 -29.24 31.19
C PHE A 454 15.76 -28.41 32.24
N ARG A 455 16.99 -28.81 32.59
CA ARG A 455 17.83 -28.08 33.55
C ARG A 455 18.16 -26.66 33.07
N ASP A 456 18.46 -26.49 31.79
CA ASP A 456 18.76 -25.19 31.20
C ASP A 456 17.56 -24.24 31.23
N ILE A 457 16.36 -24.74 30.93
CA ILE A 457 15.14 -23.92 30.98
C ILE A 457 14.80 -23.57 32.42
N ILE A 458 14.95 -24.48 33.38
CA ILE A 458 14.82 -24.13 34.82
C ILE A 458 15.80 -23.03 35.21
N PHE A 459 17.07 -23.13 34.79
CA PHE A 459 18.06 -22.11 35.07
C PHE A 459 17.67 -20.75 34.48
N SER A 460 17.19 -20.73 33.24
CA SER A 460 16.67 -19.53 32.56
C SER A 460 15.49 -18.93 33.33
N GLN A 461 14.48 -19.73 33.66
CA GLN A 461 13.27 -19.28 34.38
C GLN A 461 13.60 -18.77 35.78
N ARG A 462 14.54 -19.40 36.50
CA ARG A 462 15.01 -18.91 37.81
C ARG A 462 15.71 -17.55 37.70
N ASN A 463 16.47 -17.32 36.63
CA ASN A 463 17.08 -16.01 36.39
C ASN A 463 16.04 -14.96 36.03
N LEU A 464 15.04 -15.29 35.21
CA LEU A 464 13.92 -14.40 34.90
C LEU A 464 13.09 -14.05 36.15
N ARG A 465 12.89 -15.01 37.06
CA ARG A 465 12.28 -14.78 38.37
C ARG A 465 13.09 -13.79 39.21
N LYS A 466 14.41 -13.94 39.28
CA LYS A 466 15.30 -13.01 40.01
C LYS A 466 15.27 -11.59 39.44
N LEU A 467 14.95 -11.44 38.16
CA LEU A 467 14.82 -10.16 37.47
C LEU A 467 13.40 -9.59 37.53
N GLU A 468 12.46 -10.24 38.25
CA GLU A 468 11.05 -9.83 38.36
C GLU A 468 10.33 -9.75 36.99
N LEU A 469 10.73 -10.60 36.03
CA LEU A 469 10.17 -10.65 34.67
C LEU A 469 9.12 -11.77 34.48
N LEU A 470 8.73 -12.46 35.56
CA LEU A 470 7.71 -13.49 35.56
C LEU A 470 6.50 -13.05 36.38
N ASP A 471 5.30 -13.35 35.89
CA ASP A 471 4.07 -13.01 36.61
C ASP A 471 3.76 -14.12 37.61
N ALA A 472 3.74 -13.80 38.91
CA ALA A 472 3.31 -14.74 39.94
C ALA A 472 1.77 -14.84 39.93
N VAL A 473 1.24 -16.07 39.96
CA VAL A 473 -0.21 -16.30 40.10
C VAL A 473 -0.61 -15.96 41.54
N GLY A 474 -1.63 -15.11 41.70
CA GLY A 474 -2.05 -14.65 43.01
C GLY A 474 -2.69 -15.75 43.87
N PRO A 475 -2.61 -15.66 45.21
CA PRO A 475 -3.31 -16.57 46.13
C PRO A 475 -4.81 -16.79 45.83
N PRO A 476 -5.63 -15.78 45.44
CA PRO A 476 -7.04 -16.03 45.14
C PRO A 476 -7.27 -16.90 43.90
N GLU A 477 -6.40 -16.82 42.89
CA GLU A 477 -6.49 -17.67 41.70
C GLU A 477 -6.03 -19.10 41.99
N LEU A 478 -4.99 -19.27 42.82
CA LEU A 478 -4.54 -20.59 43.28
C LEU A 478 -5.61 -21.30 44.10
N ARG A 479 -6.31 -20.60 45.01
CA ARG A 479 -7.45 -21.18 45.75
C ARG A 479 -8.57 -21.65 44.80
N LYS A 480 -8.89 -20.87 43.77
CA LYS A 480 -9.87 -21.25 42.74
C LYS A 480 -9.45 -22.50 41.96
N TYR A 481 -8.16 -22.69 41.70
CA TYR A 481 -7.63 -23.92 41.10
C TYR A 481 -7.73 -25.10 42.05
N GLY A 482 -7.38 -24.92 43.33
CA GLY A 482 -7.53 -25.92 44.38
C GLY A 482 -8.98 -26.39 44.56
N GLU A 483 -9.94 -25.46 44.61
CA GLU A 483 -11.38 -25.77 44.71
C GLU A 483 -11.91 -26.55 43.48
N LYS A 484 -11.40 -26.25 42.28
CA LYS A 484 -11.76 -26.98 41.06
C LYS A 484 -11.23 -28.41 41.08
N LEU A 485 -9.96 -28.60 41.45
CA LEU A 485 -9.35 -29.93 41.57
C LEU A 485 -9.98 -30.74 42.71
N GLY A 486 -10.34 -30.09 43.83
CA GLY A 486 -11.05 -30.73 44.93
C GLY A 486 -12.45 -31.23 44.54
N ARG A 487 -13.20 -30.44 43.75
CA ARG A 487 -14.48 -30.88 43.17
C ARG A 487 -14.32 -32.01 42.18
N PHE A 488 -13.32 -31.93 41.31
CA PHE A 488 -12.99 -33.00 40.38
C PHE A 488 -12.81 -34.33 41.12
N ILE A 489 -12.01 -34.39 42.18
CA ILE A 489 -11.80 -35.61 42.99
C ILE A 489 -13.09 -36.08 43.67
N ALA A 490 -13.81 -35.16 44.34
CA ALA A 490 -15.03 -35.50 45.06
C ALA A 490 -16.14 -36.07 44.15
N GLU A 491 -16.18 -35.67 42.88
CA GLU A 491 -17.14 -36.13 41.88
C GLU A 491 -16.62 -37.35 41.07
N THR A 492 -15.29 -37.54 40.97
CA THR A 492 -14.69 -38.69 40.26
C THR A 492 -14.52 -39.95 41.11
N ASP A 493 -14.58 -39.86 42.44
CA ASP A 493 -14.64 -41.04 43.34
C ASP A 493 -15.80 -42.00 43.00
N PHE A 494 -16.81 -41.54 42.24
CA PHE A 494 -17.93 -42.35 41.74
C PHE A 494 -17.57 -43.22 40.52
N TRP A 495 -16.47 -42.96 39.80
CA TRP A 495 -16.11 -43.61 38.53
C TRP A 495 -14.96 -44.63 38.64
N THR A 496 -14.28 -44.67 39.78
CA THR A 496 -13.06 -45.47 40.05
C THR A 496 -13.28 -46.98 40.18
N GLU A 497 -14.51 -47.51 40.12
CA GLU A 497 -14.76 -48.96 40.19
C GLU A 497 -14.51 -49.72 38.87
N SER A 498 -14.28 -49.04 37.74
CA SER A 498 -14.32 -49.70 36.42
C SER A 498 -13.01 -49.82 35.63
N THR A 499 -11.88 -49.23 36.04
CA THR A 499 -10.59 -49.40 35.34
C THR A 499 -9.45 -49.75 36.29
N ASN A 500 -8.94 -50.97 36.13
CA ASN A 500 -7.98 -51.62 37.02
C ASN A 500 -6.53 -51.16 36.79
N LEU A 501 -5.84 -50.92 37.91
CA LEU A 501 -4.38 -50.77 38.12
C LEU A 501 -3.70 -49.49 37.57
N GLY A 502 -3.66 -48.46 38.42
CA GLY A 502 -2.80 -47.26 38.28
C GLY A 502 -3.32 -46.02 39.02
N ALA A 503 -4.64 -45.95 39.23
CA ALA A 503 -5.36 -44.75 39.67
C ALA A 503 -5.18 -44.32 41.14
N SER A 504 -4.73 -45.21 42.04
CA SER A 504 -4.68 -44.88 43.48
C SER A 504 -3.51 -43.97 43.89
N CYS A 505 -2.43 -43.90 43.10
CA CYS A 505 -1.30 -43.00 43.37
C CYS A 505 -1.50 -41.62 42.73
N SER A 506 -2.17 -41.54 41.58
CA SER A 506 -2.53 -40.27 40.95
C SER A 506 -3.59 -39.55 41.77
N SER A 507 -4.68 -40.20 42.20
CA SER A 507 -5.76 -39.55 42.98
C SER A 507 -5.26 -38.87 44.26
N LYS A 508 -4.41 -39.56 45.04
CA LYS A 508 -3.80 -39.01 46.25
C LYS A 508 -2.88 -37.82 45.99
N SER A 509 -2.16 -37.83 44.86
CA SER A 509 -1.27 -36.73 44.47
C SER A 509 -2.07 -35.51 44.01
N ILE A 510 -3.20 -35.73 43.30
CA ILE A 510 -4.13 -34.66 42.92
C ILE A 510 -4.82 -34.09 44.17
N GLU A 511 -5.17 -34.93 45.14
CA GLU A 511 -5.76 -34.49 46.43
C GLU A 511 -4.79 -33.62 47.22
N THR A 512 -3.51 -34.00 47.23
CA THR A 512 -2.43 -33.23 47.84
C THR A 512 -2.30 -31.86 47.17
N LEU A 513 -2.26 -31.79 45.83
CA LEU A 513 -2.24 -30.53 45.09
C LEU A 513 -3.48 -29.67 45.38
N ALA A 514 -4.67 -30.27 45.41
CA ALA A 514 -5.91 -29.57 45.69
C ALA A 514 -5.91 -28.94 47.09
N MET A 515 -5.42 -29.67 48.10
CA MET A 515 -5.28 -29.18 49.47
C MET A 515 -4.24 -28.06 49.57
N GLU A 516 -3.05 -28.24 48.97
CA GLU A 516 -1.98 -27.25 49.02
C GLU A 516 -2.35 -25.93 48.34
N LEU A 517 -3.07 -25.99 47.21
CA LEU A 517 -3.57 -24.82 46.52
C LEU A 517 -4.72 -24.14 47.28
N SER A 518 -5.60 -24.90 47.93
CA SER A 518 -6.74 -24.37 48.70
C SER A 518 -6.34 -23.71 50.02
N GLN A 519 -5.21 -24.13 50.62
CA GLN A 519 -4.70 -23.63 51.90
C GLN A 519 -3.74 -22.43 51.77
N THR A 520 -3.59 -21.86 50.57
CA THR A 520 -2.71 -20.69 50.35
C THR A 520 -3.24 -19.44 51.07
N LEU A 521 -2.48 -18.95 52.06
CA LEU A 521 -2.74 -17.72 52.83
C LEU A 521 -2.18 -16.50 52.11
N ASP A 522 -2.81 -15.33 52.29
CA ASP A 522 -2.49 -14.10 51.55
C ASP A 522 -1.09 -13.51 51.89
N ASP A 523 -0.48 -13.87 53.03
CA ASP A 523 0.81 -13.32 53.53
C ASP A 523 1.97 -14.35 53.60
N SER A 524 1.75 -15.63 53.25
CA SER A 524 2.81 -16.67 53.35
C SER A 524 3.10 -17.32 51.99
N CYS A 525 4.38 -17.56 51.69
CA CYS A 525 4.81 -18.47 50.62
C CYS A 525 4.14 -19.83 50.80
N GLY A 526 3.13 -20.15 49.97
CA GLY A 526 2.56 -21.50 49.92
C GLY A 526 3.60 -22.54 49.53
N ASN A 527 3.30 -23.82 49.83
CA ASN A 527 4.15 -24.95 49.46
C ASN A 527 4.31 -25.08 47.93
N VAL A 528 3.31 -24.65 47.15
CA VAL A 528 3.37 -24.61 45.68
C VAL A 528 3.27 -23.16 45.20
N GLN A 529 4.23 -22.74 44.37
CA GLN A 529 4.26 -21.41 43.76
C GLN A 529 4.19 -21.53 42.24
N VAL A 530 3.30 -20.78 41.60
CA VAL A 530 3.11 -20.83 40.15
C VAL A 530 3.52 -19.51 39.51
N PHE A 531 4.41 -19.57 38.53
CA PHE A 531 4.92 -18.42 37.80
C PHE A 531 4.61 -18.55 36.30
N LEU A 532 4.10 -17.50 35.69
CA LEU A 532 3.75 -17.41 34.28
C LEU A 532 4.82 -16.62 33.50
N GLY A 533 5.42 -17.24 32.49
CA GLY A 533 6.44 -16.63 31.65
C GLY A 533 6.06 -16.55 30.17
N LEU A 534 6.73 -15.67 29.42
CA LEU A 534 6.62 -15.63 27.95
C LEU A 534 7.18 -16.92 27.33
N HIS A 535 6.54 -17.40 26.27
CA HIS A 535 6.89 -18.67 25.61
C HIS A 535 8.35 -18.74 25.13
N SER A 536 8.92 -17.61 24.70
CA SER A 536 10.33 -17.53 24.29
C SER A 536 11.32 -17.93 25.38
N GLY A 537 10.94 -17.84 26.66
CA GLY A 537 11.75 -18.29 27.79
C GLY A 537 11.71 -19.80 28.02
N PHE A 538 10.77 -20.51 27.40
CA PHE A 538 10.59 -21.97 27.48
C PHE A 538 11.08 -22.69 26.21
N GLN A 539 11.82 -21.99 25.36
CA GLN A 539 12.36 -22.51 24.10
C GLN A 539 13.88 -22.30 24.03
N LYS A 540 14.61 -23.29 23.49
CA LYS A 540 16.03 -23.19 23.14
C LYS A 540 16.21 -23.29 21.62
N LYS A 541 17.37 -22.88 21.07
CA LYS A 541 17.66 -22.99 19.62
C LYS A 541 17.40 -24.42 19.13
N GLY A 542 16.45 -24.57 18.20
CA GLY A 542 16.08 -25.87 17.61
C GLY A 542 14.84 -26.52 18.20
N ARG A 543 13.68 -25.82 18.23
CA ARG A 543 12.30 -26.32 18.51
C ARG A 543 12.05 -27.22 19.73
N LYS A 544 13.05 -27.42 20.60
CA LYS A 544 12.89 -28.04 21.92
C LYS A 544 12.19 -27.06 22.86
N GLN A 545 11.00 -27.43 23.32
CA GLN A 545 10.11 -26.54 24.07
C GLN A 545 9.40 -27.26 25.21
N PHE A 546 9.03 -26.50 26.23
CA PHE A 546 8.26 -26.98 27.38
C PHE A 546 7.03 -26.09 27.59
N TRP A 547 5.93 -26.67 28.04
CA TRP A 547 4.76 -25.94 28.51
C TRP A 547 4.90 -25.57 29.98
N ALA A 548 5.47 -26.48 30.78
CA ALA A 548 5.80 -26.19 32.16
C ALA A 548 7.01 -26.99 32.65
N VAL A 549 7.80 -26.36 33.53
CA VAL A 549 8.93 -26.96 34.24
C VAL A 549 8.80 -26.68 35.73
N TYR A 550 9.41 -27.51 36.57
CA TYR A 550 9.33 -27.36 38.02
C TYR A 550 10.72 -27.31 38.66
N HIS A 551 10.78 -26.69 39.84
CA HIS A 551 11.96 -26.68 40.69
C HIS A 551 11.55 -26.97 42.13
N GLN A 552 12.00 -28.10 42.64
CA GLN A 552 11.75 -28.50 44.03
C GLN A 552 12.86 -27.96 44.94
N SER A 553 12.48 -27.11 45.89
CA SER A 553 13.31 -26.62 47.00
C SER A 553 12.97 -27.40 48.27
N GLN A 554 13.73 -27.23 49.36
CA GLN A 554 13.61 -28.05 50.58
C GLN A 554 12.18 -28.08 51.19
N ASN A 555 11.39 -27.00 51.02
CA ASN A 555 10.02 -26.88 51.53
C ASN A 555 9.01 -26.31 50.50
N THR A 556 9.42 -26.03 49.25
CA THR A 556 8.54 -25.38 48.25
C THR A 556 8.77 -25.92 46.84
N THR A 557 7.69 -26.16 46.10
CA THR A 557 7.69 -26.55 44.69
C THR A 557 7.34 -25.34 43.83
N ASP A 558 8.33 -24.80 43.11
CA ASP A 558 8.11 -23.73 42.15
C ASP A 558 7.77 -24.33 40.77
N ILE A 559 6.62 -24.01 40.22
CA ILE A 559 6.19 -24.42 38.87
C ILE A 559 6.16 -23.21 37.95
N TYR A 560 6.87 -23.30 36.84
CA TYR A 560 6.94 -22.26 35.81
C TYR A 560 6.14 -22.71 34.59
N ILE A 561 5.15 -21.93 34.17
CA ILE A 561 4.22 -22.25 33.07
C ILE A 561 4.34 -21.21 31.95
N SER A 562 4.32 -21.67 30.70
CA SER A 562 4.27 -20.83 29.51
C SER A 562 2.88 -20.22 29.32
N LYS A 563 2.77 -18.90 29.16
CA LYS A 563 1.49 -18.22 28.89
C LYS A 563 0.79 -18.64 27.59
N SER A 564 1.51 -19.31 26.67
CA SER A 564 0.97 -19.77 25.38
C SER A 564 0.31 -21.15 25.42
N SER A 565 0.32 -21.85 26.56
CA SER A 565 -0.35 -23.15 26.68
C SER A 565 -1.86 -23.00 26.78
N HIS A 566 -2.62 -23.82 26.06
CA HIS A 566 -4.06 -23.94 26.28
C HIS A 566 -4.31 -24.69 27.60
N ASP A 567 -5.27 -24.19 28.38
CA ASP A 567 -5.67 -24.74 29.68
C ASP A 567 -4.53 -24.86 30.73
N ILE A 568 -4.25 -23.73 31.40
CA ILE A 568 -3.21 -23.59 32.43
C ILE A 568 -3.38 -24.61 33.57
N LEU A 569 -4.62 -24.98 33.93
CA LEU A 569 -4.89 -25.88 35.05
C LEU A 569 -4.50 -27.32 34.73
N SER A 570 -4.79 -27.79 33.50
CA SER A 570 -4.34 -29.10 33.01
C SER A 570 -2.82 -29.19 32.92
N VAL A 571 -2.14 -28.11 32.49
CA VAL A 571 -0.67 -28.03 32.44
C VAL A 571 -0.05 -28.03 33.85
N LEU A 572 -0.65 -27.30 34.80
CA LEU A 572 -0.25 -27.27 36.20
C LEU A 572 -0.37 -28.66 36.83
N LEU A 573 -1.49 -29.33 36.59
CA LEU A 573 -1.75 -30.71 37.03
C LEU A 573 -0.65 -31.66 36.50
N HIS A 574 -0.37 -31.62 35.20
CA HIS A 574 0.68 -32.46 34.61
C HIS A 574 2.07 -32.18 35.21
N ALA A 575 2.44 -30.91 35.34
CA ALA A 575 3.75 -30.52 35.85
C ALA A 575 3.95 -30.92 37.31
N PHE A 576 2.89 -30.81 38.14
CA PHE A 576 2.94 -31.25 39.53
C PHE A 576 3.03 -32.77 39.65
N LEU A 577 2.19 -33.52 38.91
CA LEU A 577 2.25 -34.99 38.91
C LEU A 577 3.63 -35.49 38.43
N SER A 578 4.22 -34.82 37.45
CA SER A 578 5.59 -35.08 37.00
C SER A 578 6.63 -34.82 38.11
N SER A 579 6.43 -33.80 38.94
CA SER A 579 7.33 -33.51 40.07
C SER A 579 7.30 -34.55 41.19
N GLU A 580 6.16 -35.23 41.37
CA GLU A 580 5.99 -36.34 42.32
C GLU A 580 6.48 -37.69 41.75
N GLY A 581 7.02 -37.71 40.52
CA GLY A 581 7.62 -38.90 39.91
C GLY A 581 6.63 -39.85 39.22
N LEU A 582 5.42 -39.38 38.89
CA LEU A 582 4.46 -40.15 38.08
C LEU A 582 4.92 -40.23 36.61
N THR A 583 4.56 -41.32 35.94
CA THR A 583 4.93 -41.53 34.53
C THR A 583 4.16 -40.58 33.62
N ARG A 584 4.72 -40.28 32.45
CA ARG A 584 4.08 -39.39 31.48
C ARG A 584 2.70 -39.88 31.04
N ASP A 585 2.50 -41.19 30.85
CA ASP A 585 1.19 -41.77 30.54
C ASP A 585 0.15 -41.49 31.64
N GLN A 586 0.53 -41.62 32.92
CA GLN A 586 -0.35 -41.31 34.05
C GLN A 586 -0.71 -39.82 34.11
N CYS A 587 0.24 -38.93 33.81
CA CYS A 587 -0.01 -37.50 33.73
C CYS A 587 -0.97 -37.15 32.58
N LEU A 588 -0.80 -37.76 31.40
CA LEU A 588 -1.67 -37.55 30.23
C LEU A 588 -3.08 -38.12 30.47
N ALA A 589 -3.20 -39.28 31.11
CA ALA A 589 -4.48 -39.86 31.50
C ALA A 589 -5.25 -38.95 32.48
N ALA A 590 -4.55 -38.36 33.46
CA ALA A 590 -5.15 -37.41 34.40
C ALA A 590 -5.69 -36.15 33.70
N GLU A 591 -4.97 -35.62 32.70
CA GLU A 591 -5.46 -34.50 31.88
C GLU A 591 -6.72 -34.85 31.08
N ILE A 592 -6.77 -36.04 30.48
CA ILE A 592 -7.95 -36.48 29.71
C ILE A 592 -9.15 -36.64 30.63
N SER A 593 -8.99 -37.29 31.79
CA SER A 593 -10.07 -37.44 32.77
C SER A 593 -10.54 -36.10 33.32
N PHE A 594 -9.62 -35.17 33.58
CA PHE A 594 -9.96 -33.81 33.99
C PHE A 594 -10.72 -33.06 32.89
N GLY A 595 -10.26 -33.17 31.65
CA GLY A 595 -10.91 -32.56 30.49
C GLY A 595 -12.31 -33.12 30.21
N GLN A 596 -12.52 -34.42 30.43
CA GLN A 596 -13.82 -35.10 30.37
C GLN A 596 -14.80 -34.57 31.41
N TRP A 597 -14.35 -34.44 32.66
CA TRP A 597 -15.19 -33.91 33.74
C TRP A 597 -15.57 -32.44 33.49
N GLN A 598 -14.66 -31.64 32.93
CA GLN A 598 -14.91 -30.23 32.63
C GLN A 598 -15.69 -30.01 31.30
N ASP A 599 -15.98 -31.08 30.55
CA ASP A 599 -16.55 -31.02 29.19
C ASP A 599 -15.76 -30.10 28.24
N THR A 600 -14.43 -30.21 28.30
CA THR A 600 -13.49 -29.37 27.52
C THR A 600 -12.77 -30.13 26.41
N LEU A 601 -13.10 -31.41 26.21
CA LEU A 601 -12.50 -32.21 25.15
C LEU A 601 -12.91 -31.71 23.76
N VAL A 602 -11.97 -31.79 22.81
CA VAL A 602 -12.19 -31.36 21.43
C VAL A 602 -12.65 -32.54 20.57
N SER A 603 -13.89 -32.47 20.08
CA SER A 603 -14.45 -33.41 19.08
C SER A 603 -13.75 -33.25 17.72
N PRO A 604 -13.51 -34.32 16.94
CA PRO A 604 -13.97 -35.71 17.10
C PRO A 604 -13.03 -36.65 17.86
N HIS A 605 -11.86 -36.19 18.29
CA HIS A 605 -10.80 -37.05 18.85
C HIS A 605 -10.89 -37.23 20.37
N ASP A 606 -11.74 -36.47 21.04
CA ASP A 606 -11.91 -36.50 22.49
C ASP A 606 -10.60 -36.29 23.25
N LEU A 607 -9.78 -35.35 22.77
CA LEU A 607 -8.49 -34.96 23.37
C LEU A 607 -8.59 -33.57 24.04
N PRO A 608 -7.87 -33.34 25.15
CA PRO A 608 -7.70 -32.03 25.74
C PRO A 608 -7.14 -31.01 24.72
N PRO A 609 -7.55 -29.73 24.79
CA PRO A 609 -7.11 -28.68 23.87
C PRO A 609 -5.59 -28.55 23.76
N ARG A 610 -4.86 -28.76 24.87
CA ARG A 610 -3.40 -28.77 24.91
C ARG A 610 -2.79 -29.86 24.01
N MET A 611 -3.35 -31.06 23.99
CA MET A 611 -2.84 -32.16 23.16
C MET A 611 -3.11 -31.92 21.68
N ILE A 612 -4.25 -31.31 21.32
CA ILE A 612 -4.51 -30.87 19.95
C ILE A 612 -3.54 -29.76 19.53
N GLN A 613 -3.24 -28.81 20.44
CA GLN A 613 -2.20 -27.81 20.23
C GLN A 613 -0.84 -28.46 19.97
N ASP A 614 -0.46 -29.47 20.75
CA ASP A 614 0.80 -30.20 20.56
C ASP A 614 0.91 -30.77 19.14
N ILE A 615 -0.12 -31.50 18.67
CA ILE A 615 -0.15 -32.12 17.33
C ILE A 615 -0.10 -31.05 16.24
N SER A 616 -0.79 -29.92 16.42
CA SER A 616 -0.79 -28.82 15.45
C SER A 616 0.55 -28.09 15.31
N LEU A 617 1.42 -28.19 16.32
CA LEU A 617 2.76 -27.57 16.31
C LEU A 617 3.81 -28.47 15.67
N LEU A 618 3.52 -29.76 15.47
CA LEU A 618 4.44 -30.71 14.84
C LEU A 618 4.58 -30.41 13.34
N THR A 619 5.81 -30.55 12.85
CA THR A 619 6.05 -30.64 11.41
C THR A 619 5.48 -31.93 10.83
N PRO A 620 5.18 -31.99 9.52
CA PRO A 620 4.74 -33.23 8.89
C PRO A 620 5.69 -34.41 9.15
N ASP A 621 7.01 -34.17 9.13
CA ASP A 621 8.02 -35.19 9.42
C ASP A 621 7.92 -35.71 10.87
N GLU A 622 7.81 -34.80 11.85
CA GLU A 622 7.66 -35.16 13.27
C GLU A 622 6.34 -35.88 13.54
N ASN A 623 5.27 -35.52 12.83
CA ASN A 623 3.96 -36.14 12.97
C ASN A 623 3.93 -37.54 12.33
N ILE A 624 4.61 -37.75 11.19
CA ILE A 624 4.83 -39.08 10.61
C ILE A 624 5.67 -39.95 11.54
N LEU A 625 6.74 -39.41 12.13
CA LEU A 625 7.56 -40.13 13.12
C LEU A 625 6.76 -40.48 14.40
N LEU A 626 5.83 -39.61 14.82
CA LEU A 626 4.90 -39.90 15.91
C LEU A 626 3.94 -41.04 15.53
N LEU A 627 3.31 -41.00 14.35
CA LEU A 627 2.45 -42.08 13.86
C LEU A 627 3.20 -43.41 13.72
N GLN A 628 4.42 -43.39 13.19
CA GLN A 628 5.25 -44.57 13.05
C GLN A 628 5.53 -45.21 14.42
N ARG A 629 5.84 -44.40 15.44
CA ARG A 629 6.02 -44.89 16.83
C ARG A 629 4.75 -45.53 17.39
N LEU A 630 3.60 -44.86 17.22
CA LEU A 630 2.33 -45.38 17.68
C LEU A 630 1.95 -46.69 16.97
N SER A 631 2.31 -46.85 15.69
CA SER A 631 2.05 -48.06 14.91
C SER A 631 2.94 -49.25 15.27
N LEU A 632 4.16 -49.00 15.76
CA LEU A 632 5.14 -50.02 16.13
C LEU A 632 5.05 -50.45 17.60
N ALA A 633 4.24 -49.76 18.41
CA ALA A 633 4.10 -50.05 19.83
C ALA A 633 3.41 -51.41 20.08
N PRO A 634 3.88 -52.22 21.04
CA PRO A 634 3.15 -53.40 21.48
C PRO A 634 1.81 -52.97 22.09
N LYS A 635 0.74 -53.75 21.83
CA LYS A 635 -0.60 -53.52 22.41
C LYS A 635 -0.50 -53.38 23.92
N SER A 636 -0.53 -52.14 24.42
CA SER A 636 -0.51 -51.82 25.85
C SER A 636 -1.94 -51.92 26.42
N ASN A 637 -2.07 -52.01 27.74
CA ASN A 637 -3.37 -52.06 28.41
C ASN A 637 -4.22 -50.76 28.27
N ASN A 638 -3.65 -49.68 27.71
CA ASN A 638 -4.30 -48.37 27.50
C ASN A 638 -4.33 -48.01 25.99
N GLU A 639 -5.06 -48.76 25.15
CA GLU A 639 -5.14 -48.50 23.70
C GLU A 639 -5.85 -47.18 23.33
N GLU A 640 -6.58 -46.57 24.26
CA GLU A 640 -7.48 -45.44 23.97
C GLU A 640 -6.73 -44.11 23.73
N ILE A 641 -5.69 -43.79 24.51
CA ILE A 641 -4.91 -42.55 24.35
C ILE A 641 -4.13 -42.56 23.02
N PRO A 642 -3.34 -43.61 22.69
CA PRO A 642 -2.67 -43.74 21.40
C PRO A 642 -3.63 -43.68 20.21
N ARG A 643 -4.83 -44.27 20.31
CA ARG A 643 -5.84 -44.25 19.25
C ARG A 643 -6.36 -42.85 18.97
N ARG A 644 -6.68 -42.08 20.02
CA ARG A 644 -7.11 -40.67 19.90
C ARG A 644 -6.02 -39.78 19.30
N VAL A 645 -4.77 -39.96 19.75
CA VAL A 645 -3.61 -39.23 19.19
C VAL A 645 -3.36 -39.62 17.73
N THR A 646 -3.47 -40.91 17.38
CA THR A 646 -3.34 -41.40 15.99
C THR A 646 -4.39 -40.78 15.08
N SER A 647 -5.65 -40.72 15.53
CA SER A 647 -6.75 -40.09 14.80
C SER A 647 -6.49 -38.60 14.56
N ALA A 648 -6.08 -37.87 15.59
CA ALA A 648 -5.76 -36.44 15.49
C ALA A 648 -4.52 -36.16 14.62
N ALA A 649 -3.49 -36.99 14.71
CA ALA A 649 -2.29 -36.92 13.87
C ALA A 649 -2.59 -37.23 12.39
N THR A 650 -3.48 -38.19 12.14
CA THR A 650 -3.94 -38.54 10.77
C THR A 650 -4.73 -37.38 10.15
N GLU A 651 -5.64 -36.75 10.90
CA GLU A 651 -6.36 -35.55 10.43
C GLU A 651 -5.37 -34.43 10.07
N ALA A 652 -4.37 -34.19 10.93
CA ALA A 652 -3.37 -33.15 10.72
C ALA A 652 -2.48 -33.39 9.48
N LEU A 653 -2.27 -34.65 9.07
CA LEU A 653 -1.43 -35.02 7.93
C LEU A 653 -2.19 -35.16 6.61
N ILE A 654 -3.46 -35.55 6.63
CA ILE A 654 -4.22 -35.87 5.42
C ILE A 654 -5.32 -34.84 5.18
N ASP A 655 -6.19 -34.63 6.17
CA ASP A 655 -7.41 -33.82 5.99
C ASP A 655 -7.10 -32.33 6.01
N VAL A 656 -6.23 -31.86 6.92
CA VAL A 656 -5.85 -30.44 7.00
C VAL A 656 -5.14 -29.98 5.72
N PRO A 657 -4.12 -30.68 5.18
CA PRO A 657 -3.50 -30.29 3.92
C PRO A 657 -4.47 -30.35 2.74
N SER A 658 -5.32 -31.38 2.66
CA SER A 658 -6.34 -31.50 1.60
C SER A 658 -7.34 -30.34 1.62
N LEU A 659 -7.82 -29.96 2.80
CA LEU A 659 -8.69 -28.79 2.99
C LEU A 659 -7.96 -27.48 2.68
N SER A 660 -6.68 -27.36 3.06
CA SER A 660 -5.88 -26.17 2.73
C SER A 660 -5.67 -26.01 1.22
N GLN A 661 -5.47 -27.13 0.51
CA GLN A 661 -5.37 -27.15 -0.94
C GLN A 661 -6.69 -26.72 -1.58
N LEU A 662 -7.82 -27.29 -1.13
CA LEU A 662 -9.14 -26.89 -1.61
C LEU A 662 -9.41 -25.39 -1.36
N ARG A 663 -9.04 -24.87 -0.18
CA ARG A 663 -9.16 -23.44 0.12
C ARG A 663 -8.31 -22.59 -0.82
N ALA A 664 -7.06 -22.98 -1.07
CA ALA A 664 -6.17 -22.27 -1.99
C ALA A 664 -6.73 -22.21 -3.42
N LEU A 665 -7.36 -23.29 -3.91
CA LEU A 665 -8.05 -23.31 -5.20
C LEU A 665 -9.26 -22.36 -5.20
N ASN A 666 -10.10 -22.43 -4.16
CA ASN A 666 -11.31 -21.61 -4.01
C ASN A 666 -11.04 -20.11 -3.83
N THR A 667 -9.85 -19.76 -3.34
CA THR A 667 -9.43 -18.39 -3.06
C THR A 667 -8.48 -17.91 -4.13
N ILE A 668 -7.19 -18.26 -4.01
CA ILE A 668 -6.09 -17.78 -4.85
C ILE A 668 -6.33 -18.16 -6.31
N GLY A 669 -6.64 -19.43 -6.59
CA GLY A 669 -6.82 -19.93 -7.95
C GLY A 669 -8.02 -19.31 -8.69
N TYR A 670 -9.15 -19.14 -7.99
CA TYR A 670 -10.33 -18.49 -8.57
C TYR A 670 -10.16 -16.97 -8.73
N ILE A 671 -9.59 -16.28 -7.74
CA ILE A 671 -9.35 -14.82 -7.80
C ILE A 671 -8.32 -14.46 -8.86
N SER A 672 -7.27 -15.27 -9.03
CA SER A 672 -6.26 -15.05 -10.07
C SER A 672 -6.77 -15.29 -11.49
N GLY A 673 -7.90 -16.00 -11.62
CA GLY A 673 -8.43 -16.49 -12.90
C GLY A 673 -7.68 -17.71 -13.45
N ASP A 674 -6.80 -18.33 -12.65
CA ASP A 674 -6.09 -19.55 -13.07
C ASP A 674 -7.04 -20.77 -13.10
N ILE A 675 -8.11 -20.74 -12.29
CA ILE A 675 -9.16 -21.78 -12.21
C ILE A 675 -10.50 -21.17 -12.60
N ASN A 676 -11.24 -21.85 -13.48
CA ASN A 676 -12.59 -21.44 -13.87
C ASN A 676 -13.66 -21.93 -12.87
N ALA A 677 -14.87 -21.37 -12.95
CA ALA A 677 -15.96 -21.76 -12.04
C ALA A 677 -16.35 -23.26 -12.17
N GLU A 678 -16.22 -23.85 -13.35
CA GLU A 678 -16.53 -25.28 -13.59
C GLU A 678 -15.54 -26.20 -12.85
N GLU A 679 -14.24 -25.92 -12.95
CA GLU A 679 -13.18 -26.67 -12.28
C GLU A 679 -13.28 -26.51 -10.76
N LEU A 680 -13.58 -25.30 -10.29
CA LEU A 680 -13.84 -25.00 -8.88
C LEU A 680 -14.96 -25.89 -8.31
N VAL A 681 -16.14 -25.90 -8.97
CA VAL A 681 -17.28 -26.73 -8.56
C VAL A 681 -16.93 -28.21 -8.64
N LYS A 682 -16.26 -28.65 -9.72
CA LYS A 682 -15.83 -30.04 -9.90
C LYS A 682 -14.91 -30.52 -8.77
N THR A 683 -13.91 -29.73 -8.38
CA THR A 683 -13.02 -30.11 -7.27
C THR A 683 -13.78 -30.17 -5.94
N ARG A 684 -14.75 -29.27 -5.71
CA ARG A 684 -15.59 -29.31 -4.51
C ARG A 684 -16.51 -30.54 -4.48
N LEU A 685 -17.12 -30.91 -5.61
CA LEU A 685 -17.93 -32.13 -5.73
C LEU A 685 -17.08 -33.39 -5.52
N GLN A 686 -15.85 -33.44 -6.04
CA GLN A 686 -14.92 -34.54 -5.77
C GLN A 686 -14.58 -34.68 -4.28
N TRP A 687 -14.48 -33.57 -3.56
CA TRP A 687 -14.31 -33.60 -2.11
C TRP A 687 -15.54 -34.16 -1.40
N HIS A 688 -16.75 -33.72 -1.77
CA HIS A 688 -18.00 -34.31 -1.26
C HIS A 688 -18.10 -35.81 -1.55
N CYS A 689 -17.65 -36.23 -2.72
CA CYS A 689 -17.59 -37.62 -3.15
C CYS A 689 -16.64 -38.46 -2.30
N LYS A 690 -15.42 -37.95 -2.01
CA LYS A 690 -14.46 -38.59 -1.11
C LYS A 690 -14.97 -38.70 0.32
N SER A 691 -15.81 -37.76 0.74
CA SER A 691 -16.46 -37.75 2.05
C SER A 691 -17.76 -38.56 2.10
N GLU A 692 -18.03 -39.40 1.09
CA GLU A 692 -19.22 -40.26 0.99
C GLU A 692 -20.56 -39.50 1.14
N ARG A 693 -20.65 -38.25 0.67
CA ARG A 693 -21.89 -37.46 0.70
C ARG A 693 -22.68 -37.56 -0.60
N SER A 694 -24.01 -37.51 -0.49
CA SER A 694 -24.89 -37.16 -1.60
C SER A 694 -24.58 -35.73 -2.06
N HIS A 695 -24.42 -35.54 -3.36
CA HIS A 695 -24.13 -34.22 -3.93
C HIS A 695 -24.92 -34.03 -5.24
N PRO A 696 -25.18 -32.78 -5.64
CA PRO A 696 -25.80 -32.51 -6.93
C PRO A 696 -24.90 -32.90 -8.10
N ASP A 697 -25.51 -33.13 -9.26
CA ASP A 697 -24.78 -33.33 -10.51
C ASP A 697 -24.03 -32.06 -10.91
N LEU A 698 -22.90 -32.22 -11.63
CA LEU A 698 -22.07 -31.09 -12.06
C LEU A 698 -22.86 -30.01 -12.83
N PRO A 699 -23.75 -30.33 -13.80
CA PRO A 699 -24.54 -29.31 -14.49
C PRO A 699 -25.50 -28.55 -13.57
N ALA A 700 -26.13 -29.22 -12.61
CA ALA A 700 -27.03 -28.61 -11.65
C ALA A 700 -26.28 -27.68 -10.69
N ALA A 701 -25.14 -28.13 -10.17
CA ALA A 701 -24.26 -27.33 -9.32
C ALA A 701 -23.70 -26.10 -10.05
N MET A 702 -23.36 -26.23 -11.34
CA MET A 702 -22.89 -25.12 -12.16
C MET A 702 -23.99 -24.10 -12.46
N SER A 703 -25.21 -24.57 -12.74
CA SER A 703 -26.38 -23.68 -12.94
C SER A 703 -26.64 -22.85 -11.69
N LEU A 704 -26.58 -23.48 -10.51
CA LEU A 704 -26.71 -22.78 -9.22
C LEU A 704 -25.60 -21.74 -9.04
N PHE A 705 -24.35 -22.08 -9.33
CA PHE A 705 -23.22 -21.15 -9.20
C PHE A 705 -23.42 -19.91 -10.09
N GLN A 706 -23.77 -20.10 -11.36
CA GLN A 706 -23.97 -19.01 -12.32
C GLN A 706 -25.18 -18.14 -11.95
N GLU A 707 -26.26 -18.73 -11.46
CA GLU A 707 -27.45 -18.01 -11.03
C GLU A 707 -27.18 -17.15 -9.79
N VAL A 708 -26.43 -17.69 -8.82
CA VAL A 708 -25.97 -16.93 -7.65
C VAL A 708 -25.05 -15.79 -8.06
N GLU A 709 -24.06 -16.04 -8.93
CA GLU A 709 -23.14 -15.01 -9.45
C GLU A 709 -23.93 -13.87 -10.11
N GLY A 710 -24.85 -14.19 -11.02
CA GLY A 710 -25.68 -13.21 -11.72
C GLY A 710 -26.60 -12.42 -10.78
N THR A 711 -27.20 -13.08 -9.79
CA THR A 711 -28.12 -12.46 -8.83
C THR A 711 -27.39 -11.52 -7.88
N VAL A 712 -26.23 -11.94 -7.34
CA VAL A 712 -25.39 -11.13 -6.46
C VAL A 712 -24.89 -9.88 -7.18
N LEU A 713 -24.30 -10.04 -8.38
CA LEU A 713 -23.78 -8.91 -9.14
C LEU A 713 -24.89 -7.93 -9.54
N ARG A 714 -26.07 -8.43 -9.91
CA ARG A 714 -27.24 -7.59 -10.20
C ARG A 714 -27.71 -6.85 -8.95
N ALA A 715 -27.80 -7.51 -7.79
CA ALA A 715 -28.23 -6.90 -6.54
C ALA A 715 -27.28 -5.79 -6.07
N LEU A 716 -25.95 -5.99 -6.24
CA LEU A 716 -24.96 -4.95 -5.99
C LEU A 716 -25.17 -3.74 -6.91
N LYS A 717 -25.36 -3.99 -8.22
CA LYS A 717 -25.55 -2.95 -9.23
C LYS A 717 -26.85 -2.17 -9.04
N THR A 718 -27.95 -2.81 -8.65
CA THR A 718 -29.28 -2.19 -8.47
C THR A 718 -29.56 -1.75 -7.03
N ARG A 719 -28.56 -1.80 -6.13
CA ARG A 719 -28.68 -1.49 -4.70
C ARG A 719 -29.81 -2.26 -3.99
N ASN A 720 -30.11 -3.49 -4.43
CA ASN A 720 -31.15 -4.29 -3.81
C ASN A 720 -30.65 -4.97 -2.53
N ARG A 721 -30.69 -4.22 -1.42
CA ARG A 721 -30.32 -4.72 -0.08
C ARG A 721 -31.19 -5.87 0.40
N ASN A 722 -32.46 -5.93 -0.04
CA ASN A 722 -33.38 -6.98 0.36
C ASN A 722 -32.92 -8.34 -0.17
N ASN A 723 -32.50 -8.39 -1.44
CA ASN A 723 -31.97 -9.63 -2.03
C ASN A 723 -30.66 -10.07 -1.36
N LEU A 724 -29.77 -9.13 -1.03
CA LEU A 724 -28.52 -9.45 -0.31
C LEU A 724 -28.80 -9.95 1.11
N ASN A 725 -29.74 -9.34 1.82
CA ASN A 725 -30.17 -9.81 3.15
C ASN A 725 -30.80 -11.20 3.08
N ALA A 726 -31.63 -11.48 2.07
CA ALA A 726 -32.21 -12.81 1.87
C ALA A 726 -31.12 -13.88 1.62
N ILE A 727 -30.04 -13.54 0.91
CA ILE A 727 -28.88 -14.41 0.74
C ILE A 727 -28.17 -14.64 2.08
N VAL A 728 -27.98 -13.60 2.90
CA VAL A 728 -27.36 -13.74 4.24
C VAL A 728 -28.21 -14.61 5.16
N GLU A 729 -29.52 -14.41 5.20
CA GLU A 729 -30.45 -15.24 5.99
C GLU A 729 -30.45 -16.69 5.53
N ALA A 730 -30.38 -16.92 4.21
CA ALA A 730 -30.25 -18.27 3.65
C ALA A 730 -28.92 -18.94 4.05
N LEU A 731 -27.81 -18.18 4.05
CA LEU A 731 -26.53 -18.66 4.54
C LEU A 731 -26.58 -18.98 6.03
N GLU A 732 -27.22 -18.14 6.85
CA GLU A 732 -27.45 -18.40 8.28
C GLU A 732 -28.20 -19.72 8.48
N LEU A 733 -29.32 -19.94 7.80
CA LEU A 733 -30.08 -21.19 7.89
C LEU A 733 -29.27 -22.41 7.44
N SER A 734 -28.51 -22.28 6.34
CA SER A 734 -27.69 -23.36 5.79
C SER A 734 -26.48 -23.71 6.67
N LEU A 735 -25.97 -22.74 7.42
CA LEU A 735 -24.76 -22.85 8.25
C LEU A 735 -25.05 -22.96 9.76
N GLN A 736 -26.30 -22.82 10.22
CA GLN A 736 -26.67 -22.96 11.64
C GLN A 736 -26.42 -24.36 12.21
N HIS A 737 -26.55 -25.40 11.39
CA HIS A 737 -26.32 -26.78 11.82
C HIS A 737 -24.83 -27.12 11.85
N SER A 738 -24.43 -28.03 12.74
CA SER A 738 -23.04 -28.46 12.94
C SER A 738 -22.33 -28.83 11.63
N ASN A 739 -23.08 -29.41 10.68
CA ASN A 739 -22.58 -29.81 9.36
C ASN A 739 -23.48 -29.25 8.24
N PRO A 740 -22.95 -28.47 7.28
CA PRO A 740 -23.74 -27.96 6.16
C PRO A 740 -24.01 -29.08 5.14
N ASP A 741 -25.21 -29.03 4.55
CA ASP A 741 -25.62 -29.86 3.41
C ASP A 741 -24.75 -29.55 2.18
N ALA A 742 -24.62 -30.50 1.24
CA ALA A 742 -23.82 -30.35 0.03
C ALA A 742 -24.33 -29.18 -0.83
N ILE A 743 -25.66 -28.99 -0.94
CA ILE A 743 -26.26 -27.86 -1.66
C ILE A 743 -25.96 -26.54 -0.94
N GLY A 744 -26.11 -26.53 0.40
CA GLY A 744 -25.77 -25.37 1.23
C GLY A 744 -24.28 -24.98 1.14
N ASP A 745 -23.38 -25.95 1.04
CA ASP A 745 -21.95 -25.72 0.84
C ASP A 745 -21.63 -25.16 -0.55
N ILE A 746 -22.26 -25.67 -1.62
CA ILE A 746 -22.09 -25.12 -2.98
C ILE A 746 -22.69 -23.72 -3.08
N PHE A 747 -23.81 -23.45 -2.42
CA PHE A 747 -24.39 -22.12 -2.31
C PHE A 747 -23.44 -21.14 -1.59
N ALA A 748 -22.89 -21.53 -0.44
CA ALA A 748 -21.90 -20.73 0.29
C ALA A 748 -20.64 -20.49 -0.54
N LEU A 749 -20.11 -21.52 -1.21
CA LEU A 749 -18.97 -21.41 -2.13
C LEU A 749 -19.26 -20.37 -3.22
N SER A 750 -20.43 -20.45 -3.86
CA SER A 750 -20.83 -19.54 -4.95
C SER A 750 -20.92 -18.09 -4.48
N ALA A 751 -21.57 -17.86 -3.34
CA ALA A 751 -21.75 -16.52 -2.76
C ALA A 751 -20.40 -15.90 -2.34
N PHE A 752 -19.59 -16.61 -1.55
CA PHE A 752 -18.32 -16.08 -1.06
C PHE A 752 -17.28 -15.92 -2.18
N CYS A 753 -17.16 -16.86 -3.12
CA CYS A 753 -16.22 -16.71 -4.25
C CYS A 753 -16.60 -15.52 -5.15
N THR A 754 -17.89 -15.34 -5.45
CA THR A 754 -18.37 -14.18 -6.22
C THR A 754 -18.06 -12.87 -5.51
N MET A 755 -18.40 -12.78 -4.21
CA MET A 755 -18.19 -11.56 -3.43
C MET A 755 -16.71 -11.23 -3.23
N ARG A 756 -15.85 -12.24 -2.97
CA ARG A 756 -14.39 -12.04 -2.89
C ARG A 756 -13.82 -11.58 -4.23
N ARG A 757 -14.25 -12.15 -5.36
CA ARG A 757 -13.78 -11.71 -6.68
C ARG A 757 -14.18 -10.26 -6.95
N ALA A 758 -15.43 -9.89 -6.71
CA ALA A 758 -15.90 -8.50 -6.86
C ALA A 758 -15.18 -7.53 -5.90
N ALA A 759 -15.00 -7.91 -4.64
CA ALA A 759 -14.27 -7.13 -3.64
C ALA A 759 -12.79 -6.97 -4.00
N PHE A 760 -12.15 -8.00 -4.56
CA PHE A 760 -10.77 -7.93 -5.01
C PHE A 760 -10.59 -6.88 -6.13
N GLU A 761 -11.57 -6.74 -7.04
CA GLU A 761 -11.54 -5.68 -8.05
C GLU A 761 -11.66 -4.27 -7.45
N GLU A 762 -12.54 -4.10 -6.46
CA GLU A 762 -12.66 -2.84 -5.72
C GLU A 762 -11.34 -2.46 -5.04
N VAL A 763 -10.71 -3.43 -4.36
CA VAL A 763 -9.41 -3.22 -3.70
C VAL A 763 -8.30 -2.93 -4.71
N TYR A 764 -8.26 -3.66 -5.84
CA TYR A 764 -7.28 -3.43 -6.89
C TYR A 764 -7.36 -2.00 -7.44
N ILE A 765 -8.57 -1.52 -7.74
CA ILE A 765 -8.78 -0.17 -8.26
C ILE A 765 -8.34 0.87 -7.20
N GLU A 766 -8.80 0.73 -5.96
CA GLU A 766 -8.48 1.66 -4.87
C GLU A 766 -6.97 1.75 -4.60
N VAL A 767 -6.27 0.61 -4.58
CA VAL A 767 -4.82 0.56 -4.32
C VAL A 767 -4.03 1.19 -5.48
N THR A 768 -4.40 0.90 -6.72
CA THR A 768 -3.69 1.41 -7.91
C THR A 768 -4.03 2.86 -8.25
N ASP A 769 -5.20 3.36 -7.82
CA ASP A 769 -5.54 4.78 -7.92
C ASP A 769 -4.69 5.66 -6.99
N ARG A 770 -4.29 5.09 -5.85
CA ARG A 770 -3.43 5.73 -4.84
C ARG A 770 -1.95 5.56 -5.18
N ASN A 771 -1.55 4.34 -5.52
CA ASN A 771 -0.20 4.04 -5.97
C ASN A 771 -0.19 3.59 -7.44
N PRO A 772 0.09 4.49 -8.39
CA PRO A 772 0.03 4.18 -9.82
C PRO A 772 1.14 3.22 -10.29
N LEU A 773 2.23 3.06 -9.51
CA LEU A 773 3.36 2.21 -9.90
C LEU A 773 3.80 1.29 -8.75
N PHE A 774 3.57 0.00 -8.93
CA PHE A 774 4.23 -1.02 -8.12
C PHE A 774 5.68 -1.21 -8.56
N ASN A 775 6.60 -1.30 -7.61
CA ASN A 775 7.97 -1.75 -7.81
C ASN A 775 7.97 -3.24 -8.21
N ASP A 776 9.13 -3.81 -8.51
CA ASP A 776 9.27 -5.21 -8.93
C ASP A 776 8.98 -6.24 -7.81
N GLN A 777 8.69 -5.80 -6.58
CA GLN A 777 8.43 -6.67 -5.44
C GLN A 777 6.93 -6.69 -5.05
N PRO A 778 6.30 -7.88 -4.93
CA PRO A 778 4.88 -8.00 -4.62
C PRO A 778 4.53 -7.58 -3.18
N ASP A 779 5.50 -7.60 -2.26
CA ASP A 779 5.29 -7.20 -0.85
C ASP A 779 4.85 -5.73 -0.72
N GLN A 780 5.24 -4.89 -1.69
CA GLN A 780 4.75 -3.52 -1.75
C GLN A 780 3.24 -3.48 -1.96
N ALA A 781 2.72 -4.25 -2.92
CA ALA A 781 1.29 -4.29 -3.20
C ALA A 781 0.50 -4.79 -1.99
N ALA A 782 1.04 -5.75 -1.23
CA ALA A 782 0.46 -6.20 0.05
C ALA A 782 0.35 -5.05 1.07
N ALA A 783 1.46 -4.34 1.31
CA ALA A 783 1.49 -3.25 2.30
C ALA A 783 0.51 -2.12 1.95
N PHE A 784 0.41 -1.74 0.66
CA PHE A 784 -0.54 -0.72 0.23
C PHE A 784 -2.00 -1.20 0.32
N ALA A 785 -2.26 -2.48 0.04
CA ALA A 785 -3.60 -3.06 0.21
C ALA A 785 -4.04 -3.06 1.68
N GLU A 786 -3.17 -3.47 2.61
CA GLU A 786 -3.43 -3.38 4.05
C GLU A 786 -3.71 -1.94 4.50
N LEU A 787 -2.93 -1.00 3.99
CA LEU A 787 -3.04 0.38 4.43
C LEU A 787 -4.35 1.03 4.00
N PHE A 788 -4.69 0.93 2.72
CA PHE A 788 -5.79 1.68 2.14
C PHE A 788 -7.13 0.93 2.15
N ALA A 789 -7.12 -0.39 2.07
CA ALA A 789 -8.34 -1.17 1.94
C ALA A 789 -8.54 -2.18 3.07
N LEU A 790 -7.61 -3.12 3.24
CA LEU A 790 -7.82 -4.35 4.01
C LEU A 790 -7.65 -4.17 5.53
N GLY A 791 -6.82 -3.23 5.98
CA GLY A 791 -6.39 -3.19 7.39
C GLY A 791 -5.68 -4.47 7.82
N SER A 792 -5.74 -4.79 9.11
CA SER A 792 -5.05 -5.96 9.69
C SER A 792 -5.82 -7.29 9.59
N ARG A 793 -6.96 -7.31 8.88
CA ARG A 793 -7.90 -8.46 8.85
C ARG A 793 -8.06 -9.08 7.45
N CYS A 794 -7.01 -9.04 6.63
CA CYS A 794 -7.03 -9.61 5.27
C CYS A 794 -7.55 -11.07 5.25
N GLU A 795 -7.05 -11.92 6.14
CA GLU A 795 -7.43 -13.32 6.25
C GLU A 795 -8.91 -13.52 6.61
N ALA A 796 -9.49 -12.64 7.42
CA ALA A 796 -10.90 -12.70 7.77
C ALA A 796 -11.79 -12.47 6.53
N TYR A 797 -11.43 -11.53 5.66
CA TYR A 797 -12.25 -11.18 4.48
C TYR A 797 -12.04 -12.12 3.30
N PHE A 798 -10.78 -12.41 2.94
CA PHE A 798 -10.44 -13.10 1.70
C PHE A 798 -9.97 -14.55 1.91
N ASP A 799 -9.72 -14.97 3.15
CA ASP A 799 -9.13 -16.28 3.48
C ASP A 799 -7.74 -16.50 2.85
N ILE A 800 -6.99 -15.41 2.65
CA ILE A 800 -5.62 -15.42 2.14
C ILE A 800 -4.72 -14.51 2.97
N THR A 801 -3.43 -14.85 3.03
CA THR A 801 -2.44 -14.04 3.73
C THR A 801 -2.18 -12.72 2.98
N PRO A 802 -1.77 -11.65 3.67
CA PRO A 802 -1.45 -10.37 3.02
C PRO A 802 -0.40 -10.48 1.90
N SER A 803 0.63 -11.32 2.09
CA SER A 803 1.67 -11.53 1.07
C SER A 803 1.10 -12.18 -0.19
N GLN A 804 0.25 -13.20 -0.05
CA GLN A 804 -0.46 -13.82 -1.19
C GLN A 804 -1.40 -12.83 -1.88
N PHE A 805 -2.12 -12.00 -1.10
CA PHE A 805 -2.97 -10.93 -1.65
C PHE A 805 -2.14 -9.94 -2.48
N GLY A 806 -0.98 -9.51 -1.98
CA GLY A 806 -0.06 -8.63 -2.70
C GLY A 806 0.47 -9.25 -3.99
N GLN A 807 0.78 -10.55 -4.00
CA GLN A 807 1.17 -11.26 -5.22
C GLN A 807 0.06 -11.27 -6.27
N LEU A 808 -1.20 -11.48 -5.86
CA LEU A 808 -2.35 -11.43 -6.77
C LEU A 808 -2.54 -10.04 -7.38
N LEU A 809 -2.48 -8.99 -6.57
CA LEU A 809 -2.54 -7.60 -7.04
C LEU A 809 -1.40 -7.30 -8.01
N PHE A 810 -0.19 -7.71 -7.67
CA PHE A 810 1.00 -7.50 -8.48
C PHE A 810 0.92 -8.22 -9.82
N LYS A 811 0.46 -9.48 -9.84
CA LYS A 811 0.23 -10.25 -11.07
C LYS A 811 -0.80 -9.56 -11.97
N LYS A 812 -1.95 -9.13 -11.42
CA LYS A 812 -2.98 -8.40 -12.18
C LYS A 812 -2.45 -7.07 -12.75
N PHE A 813 -1.70 -6.32 -11.94
CA PHE A 813 -1.04 -5.07 -12.35
C PHE A 813 -0.06 -5.30 -13.51
N ARG A 814 0.83 -6.29 -13.39
CA ARG A 814 1.84 -6.57 -14.43
C ARG A 814 1.24 -7.13 -15.70
N ASN A 815 0.14 -7.89 -15.61
CA ASN A 815 -0.59 -8.34 -16.79
C ASN A 815 -1.19 -7.16 -17.56
N TYR A 816 -1.82 -6.22 -16.86
CA TYR A 816 -2.43 -5.03 -17.47
C TYR A 816 -1.38 -4.11 -18.11
N TYR A 817 -0.36 -3.70 -17.35
CA TYR A 817 0.68 -2.78 -17.83
C TYR A 817 1.78 -3.45 -18.67
N GLY A 818 1.77 -4.78 -18.77
CA GLY A 818 2.65 -5.55 -19.65
C GLY A 818 2.22 -5.49 -21.11
N GLU A 819 0.95 -5.21 -21.37
CA GLU A 819 0.44 -4.99 -22.72
C GLU A 819 0.97 -3.67 -23.30
N SER A 820 1.39 -3.70 -24.58
CA SER A 820 2.03 -2.55 -25.24
C SER A 820 1.16 -1.28 -25.27
N ARG A 821 -0.17 -1.44 -25.24
CA ARG A 821 -1.13 -0.32 -25.26
C ARG A 821 -1.16 0.46 -23.95
N TYR A 822 -0.93 -0.19 -22.81
CA TYR A 822 -1.12 0.38 -21.49
C TYR A 822 0.19 0.75 -20.80
N GLN A 823 1.35 0.60 -21.45
CA GLN A 823 2.63 0.86 -20.81
C GLN A 823 2.71 2.27 -20.21
N PRO A 824 3.11 2.40 -18.93
CA PRO A 824 3.27 3.70 -18.30
C PRO A 824 4.27 4.58 -19.06
N PRO A 825 4.06 5.90 -19.09
CA PRO A 825 5.02 6.83 -19.69
C PRO A 825 6.37 6.73 -18.98
N THR A 826 7.46 6.87 -19.75
CA THR A 826 8.82 6.82 -19.20
C THR A 826 9.08 8.04 -18.32
N ILE A 827 9.24 7.83 -17.01
CA ILE A 827 9.55 8.90 -16.06
C ILE A 827 10.95 9.43 -16.35
N MET A 828 11.08 10.71 -16.67
CA MET A 828 12.38 11.38 -16.76
C MET A 828 12.81 11.88 -15.37
N ASP A 829 14.11 11.90 -15.08
CA ASP A 829 14.67 12.36 -13.79
C ASP A 829 14.28 13.80 -13.39
N THR A 830 13.74 14.59 -14.32
CA THR A 830 13.27 15.97 -14.11
C THR A 830 11.76 16.08 -13.95
N SER A 831 11.01 14.99 -14.10
CA SER A 831 9.54 15.00 -13.99
C SER A 831 9.09 15.15 -12.53
N GLU A 832 7.94 15.82 -12.33
CA GLU A 832 7.29 15.88 -11.02
C GLU A 832 6.87 14.47 -10.56
N ALA A 833 6.73 14.29 -9.23
CA ALA A 833 6.21 13.04 -8.69
C ALA A 833 4.83 12.72 -9.29
N LEU A 834 4.60 11.45 -9.58
CA LEU A 834 3.31 10.96 -10.09
C LEU A 834 2.22 11.18 -9.03
N ASP A 835 1.24 12.05 -9.34
CA ASP A 835 0.08 12.23 -8.48
C ASP A 835 -0.93 11.09 -8.62
N SER A 836 -1.57 10.76 -7.49
CA SER A 836 -2.69 9.82 -7.41
C SER A 836 -3.96 10.38 -8.07
N ALA A 837 -4.94 9.50 -8.33
CA ALA A 837 -6.23 9.87 -8.90
C ALA A 837 -7.08 10.77 -7.96
N TYR A 838 -6.77 10.79 -6.66
CA TYR A 838 -7.45 11.55 -5.61
C TYR A 838 -6.60 12.73 -5.08
N SER A 839 -5.73 13.29 -5.92
CA SER A 839 -4.85 14.40 -5.53
C SER A 839 -5.60 15.70 -5.30
N GLU A 840 -5.36 16.36 -4.15
CA GLU A 840 -5.91 17.70 -3.90
C GLU A 840 -5.52 18.64 -5.04
N ALA A 841 -6.52 19.35 -5.57
CA ALA A 841 -6.30 20.42 -6.52
C ALA A 841 -5.39 21.44 -5.82
N ARG A 842 -4.11 21.50 -6.21
CA ARG A 842 -3.06 22.32 -5.61
C ARG A 842 -3.37 23.84 -5.74
N MET A 843 -4.39 24.35 -5.04
CA MET A 843 -4.94 25.69 -5.21
C MET A 843 -4.04 26.79 -4.64
N ASP A 844 -3.35 26.48 -3.53
CA ASP A 844 -2.53 27.46 -2.80
C ASP A 844 -1.10 27.61 -3.34
N VAL A 845 -0.75 26.82 -4.36
CA VAL A 845 0.56 26.92 -5.03
C VAL A 845 0.42 27.90 -6.19
N ASP A 846 0.98 29.09 -6.04
CA ASP A 846 0.98 30.14 -7.07
C ASP A 846 1.47 29.58 -8.41
N GLN A 847 0.60 29.60 -9.42
CA GLN A 847 0.87 29.08 -10.77
C GLN A 847 2.03 29.79 -11.47
N ASN A 848 2.32 31.04 -11.06
CA ASN A 848 3.44 31.81 -11.59
C ASN A 848 4.77 31.48 -10.89
N GLN A 849 4.73 30.70 -9.81
CA GLN A 849 5.91 30.29 -9.08
C GLN A 849 6.61 29.17 -9.86
N LYS A 850 7.49 29.56 -10.80
CA LYS A 850 8.45 28.64 -11.41
C LYS A 850 9.15 27.89 -10.28
N ALA A 851 9.00 26.57 -10.24
CA ALA A 851 9.75 25.71 -9.33
C ALA A 851 11.21 26.18 -9.34
N MET A 852 11.74 26.53 -8.16
CA MET A 852 13.14 26.92 -8.06
C MET A 852 13.98 25.74 -8.53
N GLY A 853 14.42 25.78 -9.78
CA GLY A 853 15.12 24.68 -10.40
C GLY A 853 16.37 24.34 -9.58
N MET A 854 16.62 23.04 -9.38
CA MET A 854 17.76 22.56 -8.60
C MET A 854 19.05 23.31 -8.98
N PRO A 855 19.85 23.79 -8.00
CA PRO A 855 21.17 24.35 -8.24
C PRO A 855 22.02 23.43 -9.12
N THR A 856 22.84 24.00 -10.03
CA THR A 856 23.58 23.21 -11.03
C THR A 856 24.47 22.12 -10.43
N TYR A 857 25.07 22.35 -9.24
CA TYR A 857 25.88 21.34 -8.55
C TYR A 857 25.06 20.15 -8.03
N GLN A 858 23.75 20.32 -7.82
CA GLN A 858 22.84 19.24 -7.45
C GLN A 858 22.29 18.50 -8.67
N ARG A 859 22.45 19.05 -9.89
CA ARG A 859 22.05 18.40 -11.15
C ARG A 859 23.02 17.32 -11.63
N PHE A 860 24.23 17.23 -11.06
CA PHE A 860 25.17 16.15 -11.37
C PHE A 860 24.56 14.81 -10.96
N THR A 861 24.27 13.96 -11.94
CA THR A 861 23.60 12.66 -11.77
C THR A 861 24.38 11.72 -10.85
N PHE A 862 23.73 10.66 -10.36
CA PHE A 862 24.36 9.58 -9.59
C PHE A 862 25.66 9.09 -10.24
N LEU A 863 25.64 8.85 -11.56
CA LEU A 863 26.79 8.41 -12.33
C LEU A 863 27.97 9.41 -12.25
N SER A 864 27.68 10.71 -12.19
CA SER A 864 28.71 11.75 -12.12
C SER A 864 29.50 11.68 -10.81
N VAL A 865 28.86 11.31 -9.70
CA VAL A 865 29.51 11.21 -8.38
C VAL A 865 30.52 10.05 -8.31
N PHE A 866 30.31 8.98 -9.09
CA PHE A 866 31.25 7.86 -9.20
C PHE A 866 32.30 8.07 -10.30
N ALA A 867 31.89 8.59 -11.46
CA ALA A 867 32.75 8.72 -12.62
C ALA A 867 33.80 9.83 -12.48
N ILE A 868 33.47 10.95 -11.83
CA ILE A 868 34.38 12.10 -11.72
C ILE A 868 35.64 11.75 -10.90
N PRO A 869 35.54 11.20 -9.66
CA PRO A 869 36.74 10.80 -8.91
C PRO A 869 37.58 9.75 -9.64
N ALA A 870 36.95 8.77 -10.30
CA ALA A 870 37.67 7.75 -11.07
C ALA A 870 38.42 8.34 -12.28
N LEU A 871 37.81 9.29 -13.00
CA LEU A 871 38.46 9.98 -14.11
C LEU A 871 39.65 10.82 -13.62
N ILE A 872 39.50 11.51 -12.48
CA ILE A 872 40.59 12.26 -11.85
C ILE A 872 41.72 11.31 -11.43
N ASP A 873 41.39 10.17 -10.83
CA ASP A 873 42.35 9.14 -10.42
C ASP A 873 43.18 8.63 -11.61
N ILE A 874 42.53 8.26 -12.72
CA ILE A 874 43.20 7.81 -13.95
C ILE A 874 44.07 8.93 -14.54
N LEU A 875 43.57 10.17 -14.60
CA LEU A 875 44.32 11.31 -15.12
C LEU A 875 45.56 11.59 -14.27
N MET A 876 45.43 11.57 -12.94
CA MET A 876 46.55 11.82 -12.03
C MET A 876 47.58 10.68 -12.07
N LEU A 877 47.13 9.43 -12.10
CA LEU A 877 47.99 8.26 -12.21
C LEU A 877 48.80 8.27 -13.52
N THR A 878 48.16 8.64 -14.63
CA THR A 878 48.80 8.71 -15.96
C THR A 878 49.75 9.89 -16.13
N THR A 879 49.47 11.04 -15.50
CA THR A 879 50.28 12.27 -15.66
C THR A 879 51.40 12.39 -14.63
N THR A 880 51.12 12.07 -13.36
CA THR A 880 52.04 12.30 -12.23
C THR A 880 52.61 11.02 -11.63
N GLY A 881 52.10 9.85 -12.04
CA GLY A 881 52.43 8.57 -11.42
C GLY A 881 51.80 8.34 -10.05
N HIS A 882 51.01 9.29 -9.52
CA HIS A 882 50.31 9.18 -8.24
C HIS A 882 48.80 9.38 -8.46
N GLY A 883 47.99 8.35 -8.19
CA GLY A 883 46.53 8.43 -8.23
C GLY A 883 45.94 8.90 -6.91
N LEU A 884 44.61 8.97 -6.83
CA LEU A 884 43.83 9.17 -5.60
C LEU A 884 43.81 7.91 -4.72
N TYR A 885 43.74 6.72 -5.31
CA TYR A 885 43.63 5.45 -4.56
C TYR A 885 44.93 4.65 -4.49
N LEU A 886 45.77 4.77 -5.52
CA LEU A 886 46.99 3.97 -5.72
C LEU A 886 48.12 4.86 -6.23
N SER A 887 49.37 4.48 -5.95
CA SER A 887 50.58 5.13 -6.49
C SER A 887 51.35 4.17 -7.37
N GLY A 888 51.81 4.67 -8.52
CA GLY A 888 52.72 3.96 -9.42
C GLY A 888 54.12 3.74 -8.84
N LYS A 889 54.45 4.37 -7.71
CA LYS A 889 55.72 4.19 -6.98
C LYS A 889 55.68 3.09 -5.90
N MET A 890 54.53 2.44 -5.67
CA MET A 890 54.40 1.26 -4.80
C MET A 890 55.15 0.04 -5.38
N SER A 891 55.50 -0.95 -4.55
CA SER A 891 56.14 -2.18 -5.04
C SER A 891 55.20 -3.01 -5.92
N TYR A 892 55.76 -3.86 -6.78
CA TYR A 892 54.97 -4.70 -7.69
C TYR A 892 53.95 -5.60 -6.95
N GLN A 893 54.34 -6.15 -5.79
CA GLN A 893 53.45 -7.00 -4.97
C GLN A 893 52.30 -6.20 -4.34
N GLU A 894 52.58 -4.99 -3.87
CA GLU A 894 51.56 -4.07 -3.32
C GLU A 894 50.60 -3.57 -4.41
N GLN A 895 51.12 -3.20 -5.58
CA GLN A 895 50.31 -2.78 -6.73
C GLN A 895 49.40 -3.90 -7.20
N HIS A 896 49.93 -5.12 -7.33
CA HIS A 896 49.14 -6.27 -7.77
C HIS A 896 48.02 -6.59 -6.78
N SER A 897 48.35 -6.73 -5.48
CA SER A 897 47.37 -7.02 -4.43
C SER A 897 46.30 -5.94 -4.32
N ALA A 898 46.67 -4.65 -4.33
CA ALA A 898 45.72 -3.56 -4.21
C ALA A 898 44.84 -3.38 -5.48
N THR A 899 45.38 -3.65 -6.68
CA THR A 899 44.60 -3.62 -7.93
C THR A 899 43.58 -4.76 -7.98
N VAL A 900 43.96 -5.98 -7.56
CA VAL A 900 43.01 -7.10 -7.47
C VAL A 900 41.92 -6.80 -6.42
N ALA A 901 42.30 -6.22 -5.27
CA ALA A 901 41.33 -5.78 -4.27
C ALA A 901 40.35 -4.74 -4.83
N LEU A 902 40.83 -3.77 -5.63
CA LEU A 902 39.98 -2.79 -6.29
C LEU A 902 38.99 -3.44 -7.27
N MET A 903 39.44 -4.37 -8.12
CA MET A 903 38.57 -5.09 -9.06
C MET A 903 37.47 -5.88 -8.34
N VAL A 904 37.82 -6.59 -7.27
CA VAL A 904 36.85 -7.35 -6.46
C VAL A 904 35.90 -6.40 -5.72
N SER A 905 36.40 -5.27 -5.21
CA SER A 905 35.57 -4.26 -4.53
C SER A 905 34.52 -3.62 -5.43
N LEU A 906 34.81 -3.40 -6.71
CA LEU A 906 33.85 -2.87 -7.68
C LEU A 906 32.68 -3.84 -7.89
N LEU A 907 32.95 -5.14 -7.99
CA LEU A 907 31.92 -6.17 -8.14
C LEU A 907 31.08 -6.29 -6.86
N LEU A 908 31.73 -6.39 -5.70
CA LEU A 908 31.07 -6.47 -4.39
C LEU A 908 30.18 -5.25 -4.13
N SER A 909 30.72 -4.04 -4.34
CA SER A 909 29.98 -2.80 -4.12
C SER A 909 28.87 -2.57 -5.15
N GLY A 910 28.97 -3.09 -6.37
CA GLY A 910 27.86 -3.07 -7.32
C GLY A 910 26.65 -3.87 -6.81
N ALA A 911 26.89 -5.09 -6.33
CA ALA A 911 25.84 -5.94 -5.76
C ALA A 911 25.25 -5.35 -4.46
N ILE A 912 26.12 -4.98 -3.51
CA ILE A 912 25.71 -4.41 -2.21
C ILE A 912 25.06 -3.03 -2.41
N GLY A 913 25.62 -2.20 -3.27
CA GLY A 913 25.10 -0.87 -3.60
C GLY A 913 23.69 -0.93 -4.16
N THR A 914 23.46 -1.81 -5.14
CA THR A 914 22.12 -2.06 -5.70
C THR A 914 21.15 -2.52 -4.61
N TRP A 915 21.59 -3.42 -3.73
CA TRP A 915 20.78 -3.93 -2.63
C TRP A 915 20.37 -2.83 -1.63
N ILE A 916 21.29 -1.89 -1.35
CA ILE A 916 21.04 -0.71 -0.51
C ILE A 916 20.10 0.27 -1.23
N THR A 917 20.28 0.49 -2.53
CA THR A 917 19.52 1.51 -3.27
C THR A 917 18.08 1.10 -3.54
N CYS A 918 17.80 -0.15 -3.93
CA CYS A 918 16.45 -0.59 -4.30
C CYS A 918 15.43 -0.39 -3.17
N GLY A 919 15.79 -0.64 -1.90
CA GLY A 919 14.91 -0.39 -0.77
C GLY A 919 15.05 1.02 -0.18
N GLY A 920 16.24 1.62 -0.25
CA GLY A 920 16.48 2.96 0.28
C GLY A 920 15.69 4.05 -0.44
N THR A 921 15.70 4.05 -1.78
CA THR A 921 14.93 5.01 -2.58
C THR A 921 13.43 4.79 -2.43
N TYR A 922 12.98 3.55 -2.24
CA TYR A 922 11.58 3.22 -1.99
C TYR A 922 11.07 3.88 -0.70
N TYR A 923 11.71 3.62 0.44
CA TYR A 923 11.27 4.21 1.70
C TYR A 923 11.40 5.74 1.70
N LEU A 924 12.35 6.30 0.94
CA LEU A 924 12.43 7.74 0.73
C LEU A 924 11.22 8.27 -0.05
N ALA A 925 10.86 7.63 -1.17
CA ALA A 925 9.72 8.01 -1.99
C ALA A 925 8.39 7.84 -1.23
N SER A 926 8.27 6.80 -0.39
CA SER A 926 7.13 6.58 0.51
C SER A 926 7.17 7.42 1.79
N MET A 927 8.08 8.39 1.91
CA MET A 927 8.22 9.30 3.06
C MET A 927 8.41 8.62 4.43
N ALA A 928 8.88 7.37 4.43
CA ALA A 928 9.09 6.54 5.61
C ALA A 928 10.54 6.65 6.11
N PHE A 929 10.97 7.85 6.48
CA PHE A 929 12.38 8.17 6.74
C PHE A 929 13.05 7.34 7.86
N SER A 930 12.30 6.97 8.90
CA SER A 930 12.81 6.11 9.98
C SER A 930 13.07 4.68 9.48
N ALA A 931 12.13 4.11 8.72
CA ALA A 931 12.26 2.79 8.10
C ALA A 931 13.38 2.78 7.06
N MET A 932 13.51 3.86 6.27
CA MET A 932 14.63 4.05 5.33
C MET A 932 15.98 3.96 6.05
N ASN A 933 16.17 4.71 7.13
CA ASN A 933 17.42 4.71 7.88
C ASN A 933 17.74 3.32 8.44
N TYR A 934 16.74 2.64 9.01
CA TYR A 934 16.91 1.27 9.51
C TYR A 934 17.28 0.29 8.39
N PHE A 935 16.61 0.36 7.24
CA PHE A 935 16.89 -0.47 6.08
C PHE A 935 18.30 -0.23 5.52
N VAL A 936 18.68 1.02 5.28
CA VAL A 936 20.01 1.37 4.75
C VAL A 936 21.11 0.91 5.71
N VAL A 937 20.95 1.11 7.02
CA VAL A 937 21.95 0.70 8.02
C VAL A 937 22.08 -0.82 8.11
N THR A 938 20.98 -1.57 8.15
CA THR A 938 21.00 -3.04 8.22
C THR A 938 21.63 -3.67 6.98
N ARG A 939 21.35 -3.13 5.78
CA ARG A 939 21.98 -3.59 4.53
C ARG A 939 23.44 -3.19 4.42
N LEU A 940 23.82 -2.01 4.92
CA LEU A 940 25.23 -1.61 4.97
C LEU A 940 26.04 -2.51 5.92
N LEU A 941 25.49 -2.87 7.10
CA LEU A 941 26.08 -3.85 8.01
C LEU A 941 26.19 -5.23 7.37
N GLY A 942 25.14 -5.68 6.66
CA GLY A 942 25.15 -6.93 5.91
C GLY A 942 26.21 -6.96 4.81
N GLY A 943 26.33 -5.88 4.04
CA GLY A 943 27.36 -5.72 3.01
C GLY A 943 28.78 -5.70 3.60
N PHE A 944 28.98 -5.07 4.75
CA PHE A 944 30.26 -5.10 5.46
C PHE A 944 30.62 -6.51 5.94
N ALA A 945 29.66 -7.25 6.52
CA ALA A 945 29.86 -8.64 6.91
C ALA A 945 30.23 -9.54 5.71
N PHE A 946 29.55 -9.37 4.58
CA PHE A 946 29.87 -10.09 3.34
C PHE A 946 31.27 -9.76 2.82
N THR A 947 31.66 -8.49 2.87
CA THR A 947 33.00 -8.03 2.50
C THR A 947 34.08 -8.63 3.39
N LEU A 948 33.83 -8.75 4.70
CA LEU A 948 34.78 -9.39 5.62
C LEU A 948 34.97 -10.88 5.31
N ILE A 949 33.90 -11.61 4.99
CA ILE A 949 33.98 -13.03 4.61
C ILE A 949 34.76 -13.18 3.31
N ALA A 950 34.41 -12.42 2.27
CA ALA A 950 35.13 -12.43 0.99
C ALA A 950 36.60 -12.02 1.16
N GLY A 951 36.86 -11.04 2.03
CA GLY A 951 38.20 -10.59 2.39
C GLY A 951 39.01 -11.66 3.11
N LEU A 952 38.42 -12.41 4.05
CA LEU A 952 39.10 -13.51 4.75
C LEU A 952 39.47 -14.64 3.78
N ILE A 953 38.58 -14.99 2.86
CA ILE A 953 38.85 -16.00 1.82
C ILE A 953 40.01 -15.52 0.93
N GLY A 954 39.94 -14.27 0.45
CA GLY A 954 41.01 -13.69 -0.35
C GLY A 954 42.33 -13.55 0.42
N PHE A 955 42.28 -13.22 1.71
CA PHE A 955 43.45 -13.17 2.58
C PHE A 955 44.16 -14.52 2.66
N ILE A 956 43.41 -15.62 2.87
CA ILE A 956 43.98 -16.98 2.90
C ILE A 956 44.61 -17.32 1.53
N ALA A 957 43.94 -16.99 0.43
CA ALA A 957 44.45 -17.26 -0.93
C ALA A 957 45.75 -16.49 -1.23
N PHE A 958 45.82 -15.20 -0.91
CA PHE A 958 47.02 -14.38 -1.09
C PHE A 958 48.14 -14.77 -0.13
N PHE A 959 47.80 -15.18 1.10
CA PHE A 959 48.77 -15.66 2.09
C PHE A 959 49.51 -16.91 1.58
N CYS A 960 48.78 -17.85 0.99
CA CYS A 960 49.34 -19.08 0.44
C CYS A 960 50.16 -18.87 -0.84
N THR A 961 49.84 -17.85 -1.65
CA THR A 961 50.46 -17.66 -2.99
C THR A 961 51.58 -16.63 -3.02
N SER A 962 51.41 -15.51 -2.30
CA SER A 962 52.24 -14.31 -2.43
C SER A 962 52.87 -13.85 -1.10
N GLY A 963 52.51 -14.50 0.01
CA GLY A 963 53.03 -14.21 1.35
C GLY A 963 52.15 -13.30 2.20
N SER A 964 52.51 -13.18 3.49
CA SER A 964 51.69 -12.49 4.50
C SER A 964 51.51 -10.99 4.25
N HIS A 965 52.54 -10.31 3.75
CA HIS A 965 52.49 -8.88 3.48
C HIS A 965 51.46 -8.53 2.39
N ALA A 966 51.51 -9.23 1.25
CA ALA A 966 50.56 -9.03 0.15
C ALA A 966 49.11 -9.35 0.56
N ALA A 967 48.92 -10.37 1.41
CA ALA A 967 47.61 -10.72 1.94
C ALA A 967 47.02 -9.61 2.83
N ILE A 968 47.83 -9.00 3.70
CA ILE A 968 47.41 -7.87 4.55
C ILE A 968 47.02 -6.66 3.69
N VAL A 969 47.86 -6.32 2.70
CA VAL A 969 47.59 -5.19 1.79
C VAL A 969 46.29 -5.44 1.01
N PHE A 970 46.10 -6.64 0.44
CA PHE A 970 44.86 -7.02 -0.24
C PHE A 970 43.64 -6.87 0.67
N PHE A 971 43.69 -7.41 1.88
CA PHE A 971 42.57 -7.39 2.82
C PHE A 971 42.18 -5.97 3.23
N LEU A 972 43.16 -5.13 3.59
CA LEU A 972 42.91 -3.75 4.00
C LEU A 972 42.34 -2.92 2.85
N TYR A 973 42.89 -3.05 1.64
CA TYR A 973 42.36 -2.35 0.46
C TYR A 973 40.97 -2.83 0.09
N LEU A 974 40.69 -4.13 0.14
CA LEU A 974 39.37 -4.67 -0.19
C LEU A 974 38.31 -4.13 0.77
N VAL A 975 38.57 -4.18 2.08
CA VAL A 975 37.64 -3.66 3.09
C VAL A 975 37.46 -2.15 2.92
N ALA A 976 38.54 -1.41 2.74
CA ALA A 976 38.49 0.04 2.60
C ALA A 976 37.71 0.49 1.35
N LEU A 977 38.07 -0.01 0.17
CA LEU A 977 37.44 0.38 -1.11
C LEU A 977 35.98 -0.06 -1.19
N THR A 978 35.65 -1.27 -0.72
CA THR A 978 34.26 -1.74 -0.73
C THR A 978 33.40 -0.92 0.23
N THR A 979 33.91 -0.62 1.44
CA THR A 979 33.20 0.22 2.42
C THR A 979 33.00 1.64 1.89
N TYR A 980 34.02 2.22 1.25
CA TYR A 980 33.92 3.51 0.59
C TYR A 980 32.79 3.55 -0.45
N LEU A 981 32.78 2.62 -1.39
CA LEU A 981 31.79 2.58 -2.47
C LEU A 981 30.37 2.32 -1.93
N CYS A 982 30.23 1.47 -0.91
CA CYS A 982 28.94 1.25 -0.24
C CYS A 982 28.44 2.49 0.53
N LEU A 983 29.33 3.25 1.18
CA LEU A 983 28.96 4.51 1.84
C LEU A 983 28.52 5.58 0.84
N LEU A 984 29.14 5.64 -0.34
CA LEU A 984 28.68 6.51 -1.42
C LEU A 984 27.28 6.10 -1.90
N ALA A 985 27.03 4.81 -2.11
CA ALA A 985 25.70 4.31 -2.49
C ALA A 985 24.65 4.66 -1.41
N ALA A 986 24.99 4.50 -0.13
CA ALA A 986 24.12 4.88 0.98
C ALA A 986 23.85 6.40 1.03
N LEU A 987 24.85 7.25 0.81
CA LEU A 987 24.66 8.71 0.74
C LEU A 987 23.83 9.13 -0.47
N ALA A 988 24.00 8.45 -1.59
CA ALA A 988 23.24 8.71 -2.80
C ALA A 988 21.75 8.40 -2.66
N ASN A 989 21.37 7.47 -1.77
CA ASN A 989 19.95 7.22 -1.46
C ASN A 989 19.24 8.43 -0.86
N TYR A 990 19.95 9.30 -0.14
CA TYR A 990 19.36 10.48 0.49
C TYR A 990 19.20 11.63 -0.53
N GLN A 991 18.39 11.41 -1.55
CA GLN A 991 18.07 12.39 -2.59
C GLN A 991 16.60 12.27 -3.00
N PHE A 992 15.83 13.34 -2.81
CA PHE A 992 14.46 13.39 -3.31
C PHE A 992 14.48 13.99 -4.72
N THR A 993 13.96 13.26 -5.71
CA THR A 993 13.90 13.73 -7.10
C THR A 993 13.07 15.00 -7.21
N GLY A 994 13.49 15.94 -8.07
CA GLY A 994 12.79 17.23 -8.22
C GLY A 994 13.03 18.25 -7.09
N SER A 995 13.62 17.87 -5.95
CA SER A 995 13.82 18.75 -4.79
C SER A 995 15.31 18.96 -4.44
N GLY A 996 15.69 20.19 -4.11
CA GLY A 996 17.01 20.51 -3.57
C GLY A 996 17.17 20.19 -2.07
N PHE A 997 16.11 19.68 -1.43
CA PHE A 997 16.05 19.45 0.01
C PHE A 997 16.97 18.31 0.45
N GLN A 998 17.90 18.62 1.38
CA GLN A 998 18.77 17.68 2.09
C GLN A 998 19.41 16.56 1.23
N SER A 999 20.28 16.93 0.30
CA SER A 999 20.99 15.95 -0.53
C SER A 999 22.26 15.38 0.12
N GLY A 1000 22.41 14.05 0.09
CA GLY A 1000 23.67 13.37 0.45
C GLY A 1000 24.87 13.73 -0.45
N ARG A 1001 24.63 14.20 -1.69
CA ARG A 1001 25.69 14.62 -2.63
C ARG A 1001 26.55 15.75 -2.08
N VAL A 1002 25.97 16.63 -1.27
CA VAL A 1002 26.69 17.75 -0.63
C VAL A 1002 27.82 17.23 0.26
N ILE A 1003 27.58 16.13 1.00
CA ILE A 1003 28.59 15.53 1.86
C ILE A 1003 29.68 14.86 1.04
N ILE A 1004 29.30 14.16 -0.04
CA ILE A 1004 30.26 13.49 -0.91
C ILE A 1004 31.24 14.52 -1.49
N ILE A 1005 30.72 15.59 -2.08
CA ILE A 1005 31.54 16.66 -2.67
C ILE A 1005 32.44 17.32 -1.61
N ALA A 1006 31.94 17.52 -0.38
CA ALA A 1006 32.73 18.09 0.72
C ALA A 1006 33.87 17.17 1.19
N CYS A 1007 33.76 15.85 1.03
CA CYS A 1007 34.77 14.89 1.46
C CYS A 1007 35.83 14.57 0.39
N ILE A 1008 35.53 14.76 -0.92
CA ILE A 1008 36.46 14.50 -2.04
C ILE A 1008 37.84 15.16 -1.85
N PRO A 1009 37.98 16.42 -1.37
CA PRO A 1009 39.29 17.05 -1.15
C PRO A 1009 40.26 16.26 -0.26
N ILE A 1010 39.76 15.41 0.64
CA ILE A 1010 40.59 14.58 1.53
C ILE A 1010 41.43 13.58 0.73
N LEU A 1011 40.89 13.04 -0.37
CA LEU A 1011 41.61 12.06 -1.21
C LEU A 1011 42.82 12.66 -1.92
N PHE A 1012 42.86 13.98 -2.13
CA PHE A 1012 44.02 14.67 -2.72
C PHE A 1012 45.20 14.77 -1.76
N ILE A 1013 45.02 14.50 -0.46
CA ILE A 1013 46.12 14.49 0.51
C ILE A 1013 47.12 13.36 0.19
N SER A 1014 46.65 12.18 -0.24
CA SER A 1014 47.52 11.04 -0.58
C SER A 1014 48.54 11.35 -1.69
N PRO A 1015 48.13 11.82 -2.89
CA PRO A 1015 49.09 12.17 -3.95
C PRO A 1015 49.96 13.37 -3.56
N LEU A 1016 49.43 14.37 -2.84
CA LEU A 1016 50.23 15.52 -2.40
C LEU A 1016 51.34 15.12 -1.44
N VAL A 1017 51.06 14.26 -0.46
CA VAL A 1017 52.04 13.85 0.56
C VAL A 1017 53.05 12.85 -0.02
N SER A 1018 52.63 11.92 -0.87
CA SER A 1018 53.51 10.94 -1.52
C SER A 1018 54.52 11.57 -2.49
N ILE A 1019 54.21 12.74 -3.08
CA ILE A 1019 55.20 13.52 -3.84
C ILE A 1019 56.38 13.96 -2.95
N PHE A 1020 56.15 14.28 -1.67
CA PHE A 1020 57.19 14.78 -0.77
C PHE A 1020 57.87 13.69 0.08
N ILE A 1021 57.20 12.56 0.34
CA ILE A 1021 57.71 11.46 1.17
C ILE A 1021 57.79 10.20 0.30
N SER A 1022 58.99 9.90 -0.20
CA SER A 1022 59.25 8.68 -0.98
C SER A 1022 59.46 7.46 -0.06
N HIS A 1023 58.95 6.29 -0.46
CA HIS A 1023 59.09 4.96 0.17
C HIS A 1023 58.06 4.55 1.24
N SER A 1024 56.97 5.29 1.47
CA SER A 1024 55.91 4.90 2.43
C SER A 1024 54.49 5.04 1.87
N ASP A 1025 54.36 4.96 0.54
CA ASP A 1025 53.12 5.19 -0.19
C ASP A 1025 51.96 4.33 0.32
N VAL A 1026 52.14 3.01 0.49
CA VAL A 1026 51.05 2.12 0.94
C VAL A 1026 50.45 2.54 2.27
N THR A 1027 51.28 2.89 3.26
CA THR A 1027 50.81 3.33 4.58
C THR A 1027 50.11 4.68 4.51
N ILE A 1028 50.61 5.62 3.70
CA ILE A 1028 50.00 6.95 3.52
C ILE A 1028 48.62 6.80 2.88
N TYR A 1029 48.51 6.05 1.79
CA TYR A 1029 47.25 5.85 1.07
C TYR A 1029 46.21 5.15 1.93
N LEU A 1030 46.58 4.06 2.62
CA LEU A 1030 45.67 3.37 3.54
C LEU A 1030 45.17 4.32 4.64
N THR A 1031 46.05 5.09 5.27
CA THR A 1031 45.67 5.99 6.36
C THR A 1031 44.68 7.07 5.90
N VAL A 1032 44.97 7.73 4.77
CA VAL A 1032 44.09 8.77 4.21
C VAL A 1032 42.74 8.18 3.79
N ILE A 1033 42.72 7.01 3.16
CA ILE A 1033 41.48 6.33 2.77
C ILE A 1033 40.62 6.00 4.00
N TYR A 1034 41.20 5.49 5.09
CA TYR A 1034 40.43 5.21 6.32
C TYR A 1034 39.90 6.48 6.99
N VAL A 1035 40.66 7.58 7.01
CA VAL A 1035 40.19 8.89 7.50
C VAL A 1035 39.01 9.39 6.64
N PHE A 1036 39.13 9.25 5.33
CA PHE A 1036 38.07 9.60 4.38
C PHE A 1036 36.80 8.75 4.59
N ILE A 1037 36.94 7.43 4.76
CA ILE A 1037 35.83 6.53 5.09
C ILE A 1037 35.15 6.93 6.40
N PHE A 1038 35.93 7.27 7.44
CA PHE A 1038 35.39 7.72 8.71
C PHE A 1038 34.55 9.00 8.55
N MET A 1039 35.02 9.97 7.75
CA MET A 1039 34.27 11.19 7.46
C MET A 1039 32.99 10.91 6.66
N LEU A 1040 33.01 9.98 5.70
CA LEU A 1040 31.81 9.54 4.98
C LEU A 1040 30.80 8.85 5.91
N PHE A 1041 31.27 8.02 6.85
CA PHE A 1041 30.40 7.36 7.82
C PHE A 1041 29.69 8.36 8.73
N LEU A 1042 30.42 9.36 9.24
CA LEU A 1042 29.82 10.50 9.96
C LEU A 1042 28.84 11.27 9.07
N GLY A 1043 29.14 11.37 7.78
CA GLY A 1043 28.27 11.90 6.75
C GLY A 1043 26.93 11.17 6.66
N VAL A 1044 26.95 9.84 6.52
CA VAL A 1044 25.74 9.00 6.49
C VAL A 1044 24.92 9.18 7.75
N ARG A 1045 25.56 9.12 8.93
CA ARG A 1045 24.89 9.31 10.22
C ARG A 1045 24.23 10.70 10.31
N ARG A 1046 24.94 11.75 9.89
CA ARG A 1046 24.44 13.13 9.93
C ARG A 1046 23.28 13.33 8.98
N THR A 1047 23.36 12.80 7.76
CA THR A 1047 22.28 12.90 6.77
C THR A 1047 21.05 12.12 7.22
N GLY A 1048 21.22 10.86 7.65
CA GLY A 1048 20.12 10.05 8.17
C GLY A 1048 19.43 10.71 9.36
N SER A 1049 20.19 11.30 10.30
CA SER A 1049 19.62 12.05 11.42
C SER A 1049 18.89 13.33 10.99
N ARG A 1050 19.37 14.03 9.96
CA ARG A 1050 18.67 15.21 9.42
C ARG A 1050 17.34 14.84 8.78
N TRP A 1051 17.30 13.72 8.06
CA TRP A 1051 16.06 13.18 7.48
C TRP A 1051 15.04 12.71 8.53
N THR A 1052 15.44 12.49 9.79
CA THR A 1052 14.49 12.19 10.87
C THR A 1052 14.18 13.38 11.79
N THR A 1053 14.91 14.49 11.69
CA THR A 1053 14.76 15.66 12.59
C THR A 1053 14.42 16.95 11.85
N TRP A 1054 14.21 16.90 10.53
CA TRP A 1054 13.98 18.08 9.70
C TRP A 1054 12.75 18.89 10.10
N TYR A 1055 11.68 18.22 10.54
CA TYR A 1055 10.41 18.84 10.94
C TYR A 1055 10.56 19.74 12.18
N GLN A 1056 11.53 19.44 13.05
CA GLN A 1056 11.83 20.25 14.24
C GLN A 1056 12.34 21.66 13.89
N LYS A 1057 12.73 21.90 12.63
CA LYS A 1057 13.19 23.21 12.15
C LYS A 1057 12.07 24.09 11.61
N ILE A 1058 10.84 23.57 11.54
CA ILE A 1058 9.70 24.32 11.02
C ILE A 1058 9.28 25.35 12.06
N ALA A 1059 9.17 26.61 11.62
CA ALA A 1059 8.73 27.70 12.47
C ALA A 1059 7.20 27.83 12.38
N LEU A 1060 6.51 27.62 13.49
CA LEU A 1060 5.09 27.92 13.63
C LEU A 1060 4.91 29.41 13.95
N ILE A 1061 3.92 30.04 13.31
CA ILE A 1061 3.55 31.45 13.50
C ILE A 1061 2.07 31.48 13.85
N ASP A 1062 1.76 32.24 14.90
CA ASP A 1062 0.40 32.49 15.35
C ASP A 1062 -0.20 33.70 14.61
N ASP A 1063 -1.49 33.66 14.28
CA ASP A 1063 -2.21 34.72 13.57
C ASP A 1063 -2.18 36.05 14.34
N ALA A 1064 -2.21 36.00 15.67
CA ALA A 1064 -2.08 37.19 16.51
C ALA A 1064 -0.68 37.83 16.38
N ALA A 1065 0.36 37.01 16.30
CA ALA A 1065 1.73 37.46 16.09
C ALA A 1065 1.92 38.04 14.67
N LEU A 1066 1.32 37.41 13.66
CA LEU A 1066 1.35 37.88 12.28
C LEU A 1066 0.66 39.24 12.12
N ARG A 1067 -0.52 39.40 12.71
CA ARG A 1067 -1.27 40.66 12.70
C ARG A 1067 -0.46 41.78 13.34
N SER A 1068 0.07 41.56 14.53
CA SER A 1068 0.85 42.58 15.24
C SER A 1068 2.11 42.98 14.47
N TRP A 1069 2.80 42.01 13.85
CA TRP A 1069 3.93 42.27 12.96
C TRP A 1069 3.53 43.10 11.72
N HIS A 1070 2.44 42.73 11.04
CA HIS A 1070 1.97 43.42 9.84
C HIS A 1070 1.57 44.87 10.16
N MET A 1071 0.81 45.04 11.25
CA MET A 1071 0.45 46.37 11.75
C MET A 1071 1.71 47.21 12.06
N ASN A 1072 2.75 46.62 12.64
CA ASN A 1072 3.99 47.34 12.95
C ASN A 1072 4.84 47.69 11.71
N THR A 1073 4.75 46.91 10.65
CA THR A 1073 5.56 47.05 9.42
C THR A 1073 4.96 48.05 8.42
N ILE A 1074 3.64 48.22 8.45
CA ILE A 1074 2.90 49.12 7.55
C ILE A 1074 2.97 50.60 7.99
N SER A 1075 2.88 51.51 7.01
CA SER A 1075 2.86 52.96 7.25
C SER A 1075 1.64 53.41 8.08
N PRO A 1076 1.74 54.50 8.88
CA PRO A 1076 0.66 54.93 9.77
C PRO A 1076 -0.68 55.19 9.07
N ARG A 1077 -0.64 55.57 7.79
CA ARG A 1077 -1.81 55.94 6.98
C ARG A 1077 -2.60 54.72 6.49
N GLU A 1078 -1.92 53.64 6.15
CA GLU A 1078 -2.52 52.37 5.72
C GLU A 1078 -3.08 51.57 6.91
N ARG A 1079 -2.59 51.79 8.15
CA ARG A 1079 -3.14 51.18 9.36
C ARG A 1079 -4.60 51.56 9.62
N GLU A 1080 -4.99 52.80 9.34
CA GLU A 1080 -6.36 53.29 9.56
C GLU A 1080 -7.37 52.68 8.58
N ASP A 1081 -6.95 52.34 7.36
CA ASP A 1081 -7.81 51.70 6.35
C ASP A 1081 -7.89 50.18 6.55
N ILE A 1082 -6.82 49.55 7.04
CA ILE A 1082 -6.80 48.11 7.34
C ILE A 1082 -7.57 47.80 8.64
N GLN A 1083 -7.62 48.71 9.61
CA GLN A 1083 -8.47 48.56 10.81
C GLN A 1083 -9.98 48.53 10.52
N LYS A 1084 -10.42 48.99 9.34
CA LYS A 1084 -11.82 48.95 8.91
C LYS A 1084 -12.21 47.64 8.21
N MET A 1085 -11.26 46.78 7.90
CA MET A 1085 -11.49 45.50 7.22
C MET A 1085 -11.82 44.38 8.22
N THR A 1086 -12.49 43.33 7.75
CA THR A 1086 -12.74 42.11 8.53
C THR A 1086 -11.42 41.37 8.84
N ASP A 1087 -11.33 40.77 10.03
CA ASP A 1087 -10.13 40.06 10.50
C ASP A 1087 -9.52 39.05 9.50
N PRO A 1088 -10.28 38.19 8.78
CA PRO A 1088 -9.71 37.31 7.76
C PRO A 1088 -9.07 38.05 6.58
N SER A 1089 -9.61 39.22 6.20
CA SER A 1089 -9.06 40.04 5.10
C SER A 1089 -7.70 40.64 5.46
N VAL A 1090 -7.52 41.05 6.72
CA VAL A 1090 -6.26 41.59 7.25
C VAL A 1090 -5.18 40.53 7.28
N LEU A 1091 -5.53 39.30 7.68
CA LEU A 1091 -4.60 38.17 7.73
C LEU A 1091 -4.15 37.75 6.33
N LYS A 1092 -5.05 37.67 5.35
CA LYS A 1092 -4.69 37.38 3.96
C LYS A 1092 -3.66 38.38 3.38
N LEU A 1093 -3.86 39.68 3.61
CA LEU A 1093 -2.90 40.72 3.19
C LEU A 1093 -1.56 40.61 3.92
N ALA A 1094 -1.60 40.30 5.23
CA ALA A 1094 -0.40 40.09 6.04
C ALA A 1094 0.43 38.90 5.53
N ARG A 1095 -0.23 37.79 5.20
CA ARG A 1095 0.41 36.58 4.63
C ARG A 1095 1.03 36.87 3.27
N GLY A 1096 0.31 37.54 2.37
CA GLY A 1096 0.84 37.94 1.06
C GLY A 1096 2.07 38.83 1.15
N SER A 1097 2.05 39.82 2.04
CA SER A 1097 3.17 40.74 2.27
C SER A 1097 4.39 40.02 2.86
N LEU A 1098 4.17 39.15 3.85
CA LEU A 1098 5.22 38.36 4.48
C LEU A 1098 5.88 37.40 3.48
N GLN A 1099 5.08 36.73 2.64
CA GLN A 1099 5.57 35.82 1.60
C GLN A 1099 6.46 36.55 0.59
N GLN A 1100 6.06 37.74 0.12
CA GLN A 1100 6.88 38.55 -0.78
C GLN A 1100 8.23 38.91 -0.17
N ILE A 1101 8.26 39.34 1.10
CA ILE A 1101 9.50 39.71 1.80
C ILE A 1101 10.42 38.49 1.95
N VAL A 1102 9.88 37.32 2.31
CA VAL A 1102 10.64 36.07 2.43
C VAL A 1102 11.23 35.65 1.08
N LEU A 1103 10.45 35.74 -0.01
CA LEU A 1103 10.92 35.41 -1.36
C LEU A 1103 12.03 36.35 -1.85
N LEU A 1104 11.95 37.64 -1.51
CA LEU A 1104 13.02 38.60 -1.81
C LEU A 1104 14.30 38.29 -1.05
N GLU A 1105 14.20 37.86 0.22
CA GLU A 1105 15.36 37.50 1.03
C GLU A 1105 16.05 36.22 0.54
N LEU A 1106 15.29 35.22 0.10
CA LEU A 1106 15.83 33.98 -0.48
C LEU A 1106 16.57 34.19 -1.80
N ARG A 1107 16.22 35.24 -2.55
CA ARG A 1107 16.89 35.58 -3.82
C ARG A 1107 18.19 36.36 -3.63
N LYS A 1108 18.54 36.76 -2.40
CA LYS A 1108 19.79 37.48 -2.13
C LYS A 1108 21.01 36.56 -2.27
N SER A 1109 22.11 37.13 -2.76
CA SER A 1109 23.41 36.45 -2.80
C SER A 1109 23.97 36.23 -1.40
N ALA A 1110 24.80 35.19 -1.21
CA ALA A 1110 25.47 34.86 0.05
C ALA A 1110 26.34 36.00 0.62
N PHE A 1111 26.67 37.01 -0.20
CA PHE A 1111 27.45 38.20 0.21
C PHE A 1111 26.58 39.43 0.55
N ALA A 1112 25.26 39.36 0.39
CA ALA A 1112 24.35 40.46 0.73
C ALA A 1112 24.00 40.46 2.22
N LYS A 1113 23.80 41.64 2.80
CA LYS A 1113 23.41 41.77 4.23
C LYS A 1113 22.00 41.22 4.43
N GLY A 1114 21.89 40.26 5.36
CA GLY A 1114 20.62 39.64 5.73
C GLY A 1114 19.65 40.64 6.38
N ASN A 1115 18.35 40.40 6.23
CA ASN A 1115 17.31 41.15 6.91
C ASN A 1115 17.44 41.04 8.43
N THR A 1116 17.19 42.15 9.15
CA THR A 1116 17.29 42.26 10.62
C THR A 1116 16.02 41.79 11.34
N ASP A 1117 14.93 41.55 10.63
CA ASP A 1117 13.68 41.09 11.21
C ASP A 1117 13.80 39.62 11.70
N PRO A 1118 13.60 39.34 13.01
CA PRO A 1118 13.70 37.99 13.56
C PRO A 1118 12.63 37.04 13.01
N MET A 1119 11.43 37.53 12.67
CA MET A 1119 10.34 36.72 12.14
C MET A 1119 10.65 36.24 10.72
N VAL A 1120 11.09 37.15 9.86
CA VAL A 1120 11.52 36.85 8.49
C VAL A 1120 12.75 35.93 8.50
N SER A 1121 13.75 36.18 9.35
CA SER A 1121 14.94 35.33 9.46
C SER A 1121 14.61 33.90 9.88
N LYS A 1122 13.65 33.72 10.79
CA LYS A 1122 13.18 32.40 11.23
C LYS A 1122 12.48 31.66 10.09
N LEU A 1123 11.62 32.35 9.34
CA LEU A 1123 10.92 31.81 8.16
C LEU A 1123 11.86 31.44 7.02
N VAL A 1124 12.86 32.27 6.73
CA VAL A 1124 13.84 31.99 5.67
C VAL A 1124 14.64 30.71 5.98
N LYS A 1125 15.00 30.49 7.26
CA LYS A 1125 15.67 29.26 7.70
C LYS A 1125 14.76 28.03 7.64
N SER A 1126 13.47 28.19 7.89
CA SER A 1126 12.50 27.10 7.82
C SER A 1126 11.94 26.88 6.40
N TYR A 1127 12.15 27.82 5.47
CA TYR A 1127 11.48 27.85 4.17
C TYR A 1127 11.62 26.55 3.39
N GLU A 1128 12.84 26.02 3.22
CA GLU A 1128 13.04 24.75 2.50
C GLU A 1128 12.32 23.58 3.19
N SER A 1129 12.32 23.52 4.52
CA SER A 1129 11.59 22.51 5.29
C SER A 1129 10.07 22.70 5.17
N THR A 1130 9.57 23.93 5.17
CA THR A 1130 8.14 24.23 5.05
C THR A 1130 7.63 23.89 3.65
N ILE A 1131 8.36 24.25 2.59
CA ILE A 1131 8.02 23.86 1.22
C ILE A 1131 8.07 22.34 1.06
N PHE A 1132 9.09 21.69 1.61
CA PHE A 1132 9.15 20.22 1.60
C PHE A 1132 8.00 19.58 2.37
N LEU A 1133 7.60 20.13 3.53
CA LEU A 1133 6.41 19.69 4.26
C LEU A 1133 5.16 19.88 3.43
N MET A 1134 4.97 21.02 2.75
CA MET A 1134 3.79 21.23 1.92
C MET A 1134 3.74 20.23 0.77
N VAL A 1135 4.86 20.01 0.06
CA VAL A 1135 4.94 18.97 -0.97
C VAL A 1135 4.63 17.58 -0.39
N MET A 1136 5.16 17.26 0.79
CA MET A 1136 4.91 16.00 1.48
C MET A 1136 3.45 15.85 1.93
N CYS A 1137 2.84 16.89 2.50
CA CYS A 1137 1.43 16.93 2.89
C CYS A 1137 0.54 16.81 1.66
N THR A 1138 0.87 17.44 0.53
CA THR A 1138 0.12 17.26 -0.72
C THR A 1138 0.18 15.81 -1.20
N VAL A 1139 1.35 15.16 -1.13
CA VAL A 1139 1.49 13.74 -1.45
C VAL A 1139 0.70 12.87 -0.46
N LEU A 1140 0.81 13.13 0.84
CA LEU A 1140 0.20 12.35 1.95
C LEU A 1140 -1.25 12.73 2.32
N LEU A 1141 -1.83 13.78 1.76
CA LEU A 1141 -3.26 14.07 1.87
C LEU A 1141 -4.01 13.49 0.66
N SER A 1142 -3.33 13.37 -0.49
CA SER A 1142 -3.79 12.49 -1.59
C SER A 1142 -3.77 11.01 -1.19
N ASP A 1143 -2.77 10.62 -0.39
CA ASP A 1143 -2.59 9.29 0.16
C ASP A 1143 -2.85 9.29 1.66
N LYS A 1144 -4.03 8.86 2.13
CA LYS A 1144 -4.36 8.59 3.55
C LYS A 1144 -3.45 7.50 4.16
N PHE A 1145 -2.15 7.73 4.19
CA PHE A 1145 -1.08 6.76 4.45
C PHE A 1145 -0.80 6.61 5.95
N LEU A 1146 -1.29 7.52 6.81
CA LEU A 1146 -0.84 7.58 8.20
C LEU A 1146 -1.93 7.37 9.25
N THR A 1147 -3.22 7.35 8.91
CA THR A 1147 -4.29 7.20 9.91
C THR A 1147 -4.34 5.81 10.56
N LYS A 1148 -3.73 4.77 9.97
CA LYS A 1148 -3.82 3.37 10.47
C LYS A 1148 -2.53 2.80 11.07
N LEU A 1149 -1.37 3.44 10.93
CA LEU A 1149 -0.07 2.87 11.32
C LEU A 1149 0.35 3.15 12.78
N GLY A 1150 -0.50 3.77 13.61
CA GLY A 1150 -0.17 4.03 15.02
C GLY A 1150 1.07 4.91 15.25
N LEU A 1151 1.61 5.52 14.20
CA LEU A 1151 2.66 6.54 14.29
C LEU A 1151 1.97 7.86 14.61
N VAL A 1152 1.79 8.12 15.90
CA VAL A 1152 1.14 9.32 16.44
C VAL A 1152 1.85 10.62 16.03
N LEU A 1153 3.14 10.57 15.64
CA LEU A 1153 3.89 11.79 15.33
C LEU A 1153 3.49 12.50 14.03
N PRO A 1154 3.42 11.89 12.83
CA PRO A 1154 3.10 12.66 11.62
C PRO A 1154 1.66 13.20 11.58
N ILE A 1155 0.71 12.49 12.21
CA ILE A 1155 -0.71 12.88 12.26
C ILE A 1155 -0.93 14.10 13.15
N TYR A 1156 -0.21 14.20 14.28
CA TYR A 1156 -0.27 15.38 15.13
C TYR A 1156 0.23 16.62 14.36
N TRP A 1157 1.23 16.44 13.50
CA TRP A 1157 1.81 17.53 12.70
C TRP A 1157 0.96 17.88 11.46
N CYS A 1158 0.27 16.92 10.83
CA CYS A 1158 -0.72 17.23 9.78
C CYS A 1158 -2.03 17.81 10.35
N SER A 1159 -2.44 17.41 11.55
CA SER A 1159 -3.59 17.98 12.27
C SER A 1159 -3.29 19.39 12.81
N GLU A 1160 -2.08 19.60 13.37
CA GLU A 1160 -1.58 20.94 13.70
C GLU A 1160 -1.30 21.75 12.44
N ALA A 1161 -0.85 21.15 11.33
CA ALA A 1161 -0.73 21.83 10.04
C ALA A 1161 -2.09 22.14 9.43
N TYR A 1162 -3.14 21.34 9.67
CA TYR A 1162 -4.53 21.65 9.31
C TYR A 1162 -5.06 22.81 10.15
N ASN A 1163 -4.70 22.88 11.44
CA ASN A 1163 -4.92 24.09 12.24
C ASN A 1163 -4.08 25.26 11.72
N VAL A 1164 -2.87 25.04 11.17
CA VAL A 1164 -2.05 26.07 10.49
C VAL A 1164 -2.60 26.43 9.09
N GLN A 1165 -3.33 25.54 8.43
CA GLN A 1165 -3.96 25.75 7.12
C GLN A 1165 -5.27 26.53 7.30
N PHE A 1166 -6.00 26.28 8.39
CA PHE A 1166 -7.09 27.15 8.89
C PHE A 1166 -6.57 28.48 9.50
N VAL A 1167 -5.28 28.56 9.81
CA VAL A 1167 -4.52 29.76 10.28
C VAL A 1167 -3.67 30.34 9.13
N MET A 1168 -3.78 29.79 7.91
CA MET A 1168 -3.27 30.38 6.66
C MET A 1168 -4.42 30.78 5.70
N GLU A 1169 -5.64 30.26 5.90
CA GLU A 1169 -6.93 30.90 5.59
C GLU A 1169 -7.19 32.14 6.46
#